data_AF-A0A3N5NU73-F1
#
_entry.id   AF-A0A3N5NU73-F1
#
_cell.length_a   1.000
_cell.length_b   1.000
_cell.length_c   1.000
_cell.angle_alpha   90.00
_cell.angle_beta   90.00
_cell.angle_gamma   90.00
#
_symmetry.space_group_name_H-M   'P 1'
#
loop_
_entity.id
_entity.type
_entity.pdbx_description
1 polymer ?
#
loop_
_entity_poly.entity_id
_entity_poly.type
_entity_poly.pdbx_seq_one_letter_code
_entity_poly.pdbx_strand_id
1 'polypeptide(L)'
;MMRGVLTALSLALAVLTNPAAPRAQAPPSAERQWTGAWHEDFFTERNFGFTRSRLEVNFTLTEGRDSAGQPVWTSRVVRWSYRSEIADFNSVAVEETAPDARGFEMRRYRQDTRTACAGSGSVDLGPGPITDTMLIASPEQQGQLRPDCVTERTARDTGDTTRTASKGDAIGFPGLPGDQALSGCRYNDAWRREQSRGYYDGAFTVSVSAPIRAVMEVSRRVDEAYGQFVPVPGRTLTFTASVPSGTARFRFELDPEETSRFPGYATNANVDDGFFDKYNLEPLRGDYGNDDADLIFDPRQFTDRQEWSRVDPMVVETAKPQGNATVTVVAMDYGAVGRLRAFVKSEECGDWQPVLVRLGAESRDAVTIPMDEDRNLMADALESYHGRTSSADGDAEPRGNGMAGDGLTTFEEYRGFMTNASACSDRALNEHVRTNPRVKDVFVHTVDPDYAQVLPLFAWSSGLVVHGICAEQYVDNETRIVNFTLQIPQARRWQSHEVSGEVPQHGIRLENKRLPDRWPAFITCSDPTCMDDTSIGPPAKTYAIWIDKTQFISTGSALARAIAHTVTHELGHAVGIPHHNDTVAQWEIQPGRRDITGGLVIAPGGDCIDPEFGTANPKVVGMYLNETFVGCHISCVLVLQDGQRSGEAECPMRYSYGTFHEAPGSETRRIEDVMSNRASTGDSGPPSKFEFWTGRFFLYDNDDDVSGLGRLCQRTTGTNLNDASRGDHNHAGNAKRTCTENVVVNDSVLPRRRP
;
A
#
# COMPACT_ATOMS: atom_id res chain seq x y z
N MET A 1 61.81 68.95 2.25
CA MET A 1 60.85 70.03 2.57
C MET A 1 59.96 69.53 3.69
N MET A 2 60.30 69.94 4.92
CA MET A 2 59.41 70.69 5.86
C MET A 2 58.19 69.87 6.31
N ARG A 3 58.10 69.30 7.53
CA ARG A 3 58.31 69.74 8.94
C ARG A 3 56.98 70.05 9.64
N GLY A 4 56.86 69.50 10.85
CA GLY A 4 55.92 69.85 11.93
C GLY A 4 55.50 68.58 12.66
N VAL A 5 56.15 68.04 13.71
CA VAL A 5 56.73 68.57 14.96
C VAL A 5 55.70 69.26 15.86
N LEU A 6 55.38 68.64 17.01
CA LEU A 6 55.51 69.17 18.38
C LEU A 6 55.12 68.03 19.38
N THR A 7 56.10 67.41 20.06
CA THR A 7 56.58 67.60 21.48
C THR A 7 55.74 66.89 22.54
N ALA A 8 56.24 65.85 23.24
CA ALA A 8 57.24 65.78 24.33
C ALA A 8 56.54 65.79 25.73
N LEU A 9 56.75 64.84 26.64
CA LEU A 9 57.89 64.66 27.57
C LEU A 9 57.79 63.26 28.24
N SER A 10 58.85 62.44 28.24
CA SER A 10 59.73 62.09 29.38
C SER A 10 59.14 61.20 30.49
N LEU A 11 59.67 59.96 30.70
CA LEU A 11 60.79 59.65 31.62
C LEU A 11 60.96 58.12 31.85
N ALA A 12 62.21 57.66 31.73
CA ALA A 12 62.94 56.62 32.50
C ALA A 12 62.41 55.19 32.74
N LEU A 13 63.24 54.24 32.24
CA LEU A 13 63.78 53.02 32.89
C LEU A 13 62.86 52.06 33.67
N ALA A 14 62.71 50.84 33.14
CA ALA A 14 63.05 49.61 33.86
C ALA A 14 63.11 48.41 32.90
N VAL A 15 64.28 47.78 32.83
CA VAL A 15 64.43 46.40 32.35
C VAL A 15 63.80 45.50 33.41
N LEU A 16 62.66 44.91 33.12
CA LEU A 16 62.14 43.75 33.84
C LEU A 16 61.42 42.83 32.85
N THR A 17 61.93 41.60 32.82
CA THR A 17 61.29 40.39 32.30
C THR A 17 59.79 40.40 32.59
N ASN A 18 58.97 40.24 31.56
CA ASN A 18 57.54 40.03 31.71
C ASN A 18 57.12 38.73 31.01
N PRO A 19 56.05 38.11 31.49
CA PRO A 19 56.04 36.73 31.94
C PRO A 19 55.32 35.89 30.91
N ALA A 20 55.23 34.58 31.17
CA ALA A 20 54.33 33.69 30.46
C ALA A 20 53.00 34.40 30.16
N ALA A 21 52.64 34.41 28.87
CA ALA A 21 51.32 34.82 28.43
C ALA A 21 50.27 34.13 29.32
N PRO A 22 49.26 34.85 29.82
CA PRO A 22 48.16 34.18 30.48
C PRO A 22 47.54 33.25 29.45
N ARG A 23 47.60 31.94 29.71
CA ARG A 23 46.69 30.96 29.12
C ARG A 23 45.31 31.59 29.24
N ALA A 24 44.68 31.87 28.09
CA ALA A 24 43.28 32.23 28.07
C ALA A 24 42.53 31.22 28.93
N GLN A 25 42.01 31.68 30.06
CA GLN A 25 41.13 30.88 30.89
C GLN A 25 39.91 30.61 30.03
N ALA A 26 39.79 29.37 29.56
CA ALA A 26 38.56 28.87 28.97
C ALA A 26 37.40 29.15 29.96
N PRO A 27 36.25 29.64 29.48
CA PRO A 27 35.11 29.89 30.35
C PRO A 27 34.66 28.59 31.03
N PRO A 28 34.06 28.68 32.22
CA PRO A 28 33.73 27.52 33.04
C PRO A 28 32.40 26.93 32.56
N SER A 29 32.38 25.71 31.99
CA SER A 29 31.24 24.76 32.04
C SER A 29 31.25 23.60 31.02
N ALA A 30 32.36 23.24 30.36
CA ALA A 30 32.28 22.20 29.33
C ALA A 30 32.12 20.79 29.94
N GLU A 31 30.87 20.44 30.24
CA GLU A 31 30.42 19.06 30.35
C GLU A 31 30.95 18.29 29.12
N ARG A 32 31.53 17.11 29.31
CA ARG A 32 32.03 16.25 28.22
C ARG A 32 31.22 14.97 28.20
N GLN A 33 30.69 14.61 27.04
CA GLN A 33 30.01 13.34 26.85
C GLN A 33 30.97 12.35 26.20
N TRP A 34 31.16 11.22 26.88
CA TRP A 34 31.96 10.08 26.44
C TRP A 34 31.01 8.98 25.99
N THR A 35 31.05 8.65 24.70
CA THR A 35 30.29 7.55 24.11
C THR A 35 31.24 6.48 23.64
N GLY A 36 30.86 5.22 23.72
CA GLY A 36 31.72 4.17 23.20
C GLY A 36 31.06 2.81 23.16
N ALA A 37 31.72 1.91 22.43
CA ALA A 37 31.31 0.53 22.27
C ALA A 37 32.49 -0.39 22.53
N TRP A 38 32.24 -1.48 23.24
CA TRP A 38 33.17 -2.57 23.48
C TRP A 38 32.52 -3.87 23.04
N HIS A 39 33.21 -4.59 22.17
CA HIS A 39 32.78 -5.88 21.66
C HIS A 39 33.90 -6.89 21.91
N GLU A 40 33.56 -8.06 22.44
CA GLU A 40 34.42 -9.22 22.48
C GLU A 40 33.73 -10.47 21.94
N ASP A 41 34.39 -11.14 21.01
CA ASP A 41 34.10 -12.50 20.56
C ASP A 41 35.21 -13.43 21.06
N PHE A 42 34.83 -14.44 21.82
CA PHE A 42 35.77 -15.46 22.33
C PHE A 42 35.34 -16.83 21.83
N PHE A 43 36.30 -17.57 21.27
CA PHE A 43 36.13 -18.97 20.91
C PHE A 43 37.34 -19.79 21.33
N THR A 44 37.13 -20.90 22.02
CA THR A 44 38.19 -21.86 22.33
C THR A 44 37.67 -23.29 22.27
N GLU A 45 38.43 -24.17 21.62
CA GLU A 45 38.25 -25.61 21.61
C GLU A 45 39.14 -26.27 22.67
N ARG A 46 38.53 -27.12 23.49
CA ARG A 46 39.20 -27.95 24.48
C ARG A 46 39.23 -29.39 23.98
N ASN A 47 40.09 -30.23 24.56
CA ASN A 47 40.18 -31.66 24.19
C ASN A 47 38.82 -32.38 24.21
N PHE A 48 37.89 -31.93 25.06
CA PHE A 48 36.56 -32.52 25.20
C PHE A 48 35.49 -31.44 25.34
N GLY A 49 35.57 -30.33 24.61
CA GLY A 49 34.59 -29.26 24.79
C GLY A 49 34.87 -28.01 23.98
N PHE A 50 34.01 -27.00 24.12
CA PHE A 50 34.24 -25.68 23.56
C PHE A 50 33.68 -24.58 24.47
N THR A 51 34.14 -23.37 24.25
CA THR A 51 33.51 -22.15 24.76
C THR A 51 33.36 -21.18 23.61
N ARG A 52 32.16 -20.62 23.44
CA ARG A 52 31.91 -19.48 22.57
C ARG A 52 31.17 -18.40 23.34
N SER A 53 31.59 -17.15 23.21
CA SER A 53 30.84 -16.02 23.77
C SER A 53 30.95 -14.80 22.91
N ARG A 54 29.88 -14.00 22.92
CA ARG A 54 29.81 -12.66 22.35
C ARG A 54 29.31 -11.71 23.43
N LEU A 55 30.07 -10.65 23.67
CA LEU A 55 29.75 -9.56 24.56
C LEU A 55 29.72 -8.26 23.78
N GLU A 56 28.64 -7.50 23.91
CA GLU A 56 28.52 -6.15 23.37
C GLU A 56 28.13 -5.19 24.49
N VAL A 57 28.90 -4.14 24.69
CA VAL A 57 28.65 -3.08 25.66
C VAL A 57 28.69 -1.74 24.96
N ASN A 58 27.63 -0.96 25.11
CA ASN A 58 27.57 0.44 24.70
C ASN A 58 27.44 1.31 25.95
N PHE A 59 28.21 2.39 26.04
CA PHE A 59 28.14 3.28 27.19
C PHE A 59 28.01 4.74 26.79
N THR A 60 27.41 5.51 27.69
CA THR A 60 27.28 6.96 27.60
C THR A 60 27.57 7.52 28.98
N LEU A 61 28.69 8.23 29.10
CA LEU A 61 29.14 8.85 30.33
C LEU A 61 29.16 10.35 30.15
N THR A 62 28.79 11.06 31.19
CA THR A 62 28.77 12.53 31.18
C THR A 62 29.70 13.00 32.27
N GLU A 63 30.77 13.68 31.88
CA GLU A 63 31.73 14.32 32.76
C GLU A 63 31.32 15.77 32.96
N GLY A 64 31.20 16.19 34.20
CA GLY A 64 31.02 17.58 34.59
C GLY A 64 32.09 18.00 35.58
N ARG A 65 31.81 19.07 36.34
CA ARG A 65 32.63 19.49 37.47
C ARG A 65 31.82 19.48 38.76
N ASP A 66 32.43 19.05 39.85
CA ASP A 66 31.83 19.16 41.17
C ASP A 66 31.90 20.60 41.71
N SER A 67 31.41 20.82 42.94
CA SER A 67 31.45 22.12 43.60
C SER A 67 32.87 22.64 43.88
N ALA A 68 33.89 21.78 43.85
CA ALA A 68 35.30 22.12 43.98
C ALA A 68 35.97 22.35 42.61
N GLY A 69 35.21 22.24 41.51
CA GLY A 69 35.70 22.37 40.15
C GLY A 69 36.49 21.15 39.65
N GLN A 70 36.49 20.03 40.38
CA GLN A 70 37.16 18.79 39.96
C GLN A 70 36.29 18.03 38.96
N PRO A 71 36.89 17.35 37.96
CA PRO A 71 36.13 16.58 37.00
C PRO A 71 35.48 15.37 37.68
N VAL A 72 34.19 15.20 37.46
CA VAL A 72 33.38 14.10 38.02
C VAL A 72 32.45 13.55 36.96
N TRP A 73 32.15 12.27 37.01
CA TRP A 73 31.03 11.73 36.26
C TRP A 73 29.73 12.22 36.88
N THR A 74 28.92 12.93 36.11
CA THR A 74 27.56 13.37 36.48
C THR A 74 26.51 12.32 36.10
N SER A 75 26.78 11.52 35.06
CA SER A 75 25.95 10.38 34.64
C SER A 75 26.80 9.28 34.00
N ARG A 76 26.42 8.01 34.19
CA ARG A 76 27.14 6.84 33.66
C ARG A 76 26.16 5.74 33.29
N VAL A 77 25.67 5.76 32.06
CA VAL A 77 24.70 4.78 31.57
C VAL A 77 25.42 3.73 30.72
N VAL A 78 25.18 2.46 31.04
CA VAL A 78 25.77 1.32 30.32
C VAL A 78 24.67 0.39 29.83
N ARG A 79 24.68 0.08 28.54
CA ARG A 79 23.81 -0.89 27.89
C ARG A 79 24.64 -2.08 27.47
N TRP A 80 24.16 -3.29 27.71
CA TRP A 80 24.92 -4.50 27.43
C TRP A 80 24.04 -5.59 26.82
N SER A 81 24.66 -6.44 26.01
CA SER A 81 24.11 -7.70 25.53
C SER A 81 25.20 -8.77 25.63
N TYR A 82 24.84 -9.96 26.10
CA TYR A 82 25.78 -11.05 26.29
C TYR A 82 25.15 -12.36 25.92
N ARG A 83 25.89 -13.19 25.19
CA ARG A 83 25.56 -14.58 24.93
C ARG A 83 26.82 -15.43 25.10
N SER A 84 26.73 -16.50 25.86
CA SER A 84 27.79 -17.49 25.92
C SER A 84 27.26 -18.90 25.95
N GLU A 85 28.06 -19.80 25.42
CA GLU A 85 27.84 -21.22 25.47
C GLU A 85 29.15 -21.92 25.81
N ILE A 86 29.12 -22.69 26.88
CA ILE A 86 30.21 -23.55 27.32
C ILE A 86 29.70 -24.98 27.25
N ALA A 87 30.41 -25.83 26.53
CA ALA A 87 30.13 -27.25 26.48
C ALA A 87 31.37 -28.02 26.92
N ASP A 88 31.26 -28.81 27.97
CA ASP A 88 32.29 -29.73 28.44
C ASP A 88 31.72 -31.16 28.33
N PHE A 89 32.23 -31.93 27.38
CA PHE A 89 31.90 -33.32 27.14
C PHE A 89 32.78 -34.24 27.97
N ASN A 90 32.23 -35.38 28.37
CA ASN A 90 32.95 -36.45 29.06
C ASN A 90 33.61 -35.99 30.38
N SER A 91 32.99 -35.03 31.06
CA SER A 91 33.41 -34.57 32.40
C SER A 91 33.05 -35.64 33.44
N VAL A 92 33.87 -35.80 34.49
CA VAL A 92 33.58 -36.73 35.59
C VAL A 92 32.92 -35.96 36.71
N ALA A 93 31.63 -36.23 36.96
CA ALA A 93 30.93 -35.73 38.13
C ALA A 93 31.18 -36.63 39.33
N VAL A 94 31.29 -36.03 40.51
CA VAL A 94 31.35 -36.72 41.79
C VAL A 94 30.13 -36.26 42.58
N GLU A 95 29.21 -37.18 42.83
CA GLU A 95 28.02 -36.92 43.63
C GLU A 95 28.17 -37.63 44.98
N GLU A 96 27.98 -36.85 46.04
CA GLU A 96 28.00 -37.35 47.41
C GLU A 96 26.64 -37.96 47.72
N THR A 97 26.56 -39.27 47.89
CA THR A 97 25.30 -39.90 48.29
C THR A 97 25.07 -39.70 49.78
N ALA A 98 23.79 -39.66 50.20
CA ALA A 98 23.43 -39.55 51.61
C ALA A 98 24.19 -40.59 52.47
N PRO A 99 24.70 -40.20 53.65
CA PRO A 99 25.52 -41.08 54.47
C PRO A 99 24.72 -42.32 54.91
N ASP A 100 25.24 -43.51 54.60
CA ASP A 100 24.75 -44.77 55.17
C ASP A 100 25.65 -45.19 56.36
N ALA A 101 25.32 -46.31 57.02
CA ALA A 101 26.08 -46.82 58.16
C ALA A 101 27.56 -47.17 57.86
N ARG A 102 28.00 -47.06 56.60
CA ARG A 102 29.36 -47.33 56.10
C ARG A 102 30.12 -46.07 55.66
N GLY A 103 29.52 -44.88 55.77
CA GLY A 103 30.14 -43.59 55.43
C GLY A 103 29.61 -42.98 54.12
N PHE A 104 30.24 -41.91 53.65
CA PHE A 104 29.90 -41.28 52.38
C PHE A 104 30.42 -42.12 51.21
N GLU A 105 29.53 -42.64 50.37
CA GLU A 105 29.90 -43.22 49.08
C GLU A 105 29.96 -42.10 48.03
N MET A 106 31.09 -41.95 47.35
CA MET A 106 31.24 -40.99 46.25
C MET A 106 30.95 -41.69 44.94
N ARG A 107 29.81 -41.38 44.32
CA ARG A 107 29.48 -41.92 43.00
C ARG A 107 30.17 -41.08 41.93
N ARG A 108 31.03 -41.72 41.14
CA ARG A 108 31.66 -41.09 39.97
C ARG A 108 30.95 -41.54 38.71
N TYR A 109 30.50 -40.60 37.89
CA TYR A 109 29.92 -40.90 36.59
C TYR A 109 30.35 -39.87 35.56
N ARG A 110 30.28 -40.25 34.28
CA ARG A 110 30.60 -39.34 33.18
C ARG A 110 29.35 -38.56 32.80
N GLN A 111 29.49 -37.25 32.62
CA GLN A 111 28.42 -36.38 32.16
C GLN A 111 28.91 -35.39 31.11
N ASP A 112 27.99 -35.00 30.24
CA ASP A 112 28.17 -33.86 29.33
C ASP A 112 27.47 -32.65 29.98
N THR A 113 28.19 -31.53 30.08
CA THR A 113 27.69 -30.30 30.66
C THR A 113 27.60 -29.24 29.58
N ARG A 114 26.45 -28.59 29.44
CA ARG A 114 26.24 -27.45 28.55
C ARG A 114 25.66 -26.29 29.35
N THR A 115 26.41 -25.21 29.45
CA THR A 115 25.96 -23.96 30.09
C THR A 115 25.75 -22.91 29.02
N ALA A 116 24.50 -22.47 28.86
CA ALA A 116 24.14 -21.35 28.00
C ALA A 116 23.77 -20.15 28.88
N CYS A 117 24.44 -19.02 28.68
CA CYS A 117 24.09 -17.77 29.34
C CYS A 117 23.62 -16.76 28.29
N ALA A 118 22.56 -16.02 28.60
CA ALA A 118 22.09 -14.91 27.79
C ALA A 118 21.54 -13.80 28.69
N GLY A 119 21.74 -12.55 28.26
CA GLY A 119 21.17 -11.41 28.93
C GLY A 119 21.36 -10.14 28.13
N SER A 120 20.52 -9.16 28.41
CA SER A 120 20.69 -7.79 27.94
C SER A 120 20.05 -6.84 28.91
N GLY A 121 20.57 -5.63 29.04
CA GLY A 121 20.00 -4.66 29.96
C GLY A 121 20.64 -3.29 29.84
N SER A 122 20.16 -2.37 30.67
CA SER A 122 20.72 -1.04 30.86
C SER A 122 20.88 -0.79 32.35
N VAL A 123 22.04 -0.29 32.77
CA VAL A 123 22.35 0.03 34.15
C VAL A 123 22.83 1.47 34.22
N ASP A 124 22.21 2.27 35.09
CA ASP A 124 22.71 3.60 35.44
C ASP A 124 23.60 3.46 36.68
N LEU A 125 24.88 3.77 36.50
CA LEU A 125 25.88 3.72 37.57
C LEU A 125 25.86 4.99 38.43
N GLY A 126 25.06 5.99 38.07
CA GLY A 126 24.95 7.26 38.77
C GLY A 126 26.23 8.11 38.69
N PRO A 127 26.29 9.23 39.42
CA PRO A 127 27.48 10.06 39.48
C PRO A 127 28.63 9.37 40.24
N GLY A 128 29.88 9.77 39.96
CA GLY A 128 31.06 9.21 40.62
C GLY A 128 32.36 9.93 40.26
N PRO A 129 33.46 9.70 40.99
CA PRO A 129 34.74 10.33 40.67
C PRO A 129 35.30 9.78 39.35
N ILE A 130 36.03 10.62 38.59
CA ILE A 130 36.82 10.16 37.44
C ILE A 130 38.13 9.60 37.97
N THR A 131 38.17 8.30 38.26
CA THR A 131 39.39 7.58 38.60
C THR A 131 39.75 6.62 37.47
N ASP A 132 41.06 6.41 37.23
CA ASP A 132 41.61 5.56 36.14
C ASP A 132 41.15 4.09 36.16
N THR A 133 40.43 3.66 37.19
CA THR A 133 40.00 2.27 37.35
C THR A 133 38.49 2.16 37.58
N MET A 134 37.83 1.59 36.57
CA MET A 134 36.51 0.95 36.53
C MET A 134 35.26 1.84 36.66
N LEU A 135 34.28 1.52 35.79
CA LEU A 135 32.85 1.69 36.01
C LEU A 135 32.42 0.84 37.22
N ILE A 136 32.77 1.26 38.44
CA ILE A 136 32.48 0.52 39.66
C ILE A 136 30.97 0.51 39.87
N ALA A 137 30.34 -0.63 39.56
CA ALA A 137 28.97 -0.92 39.91
C ALA A 137 28.87 -1.28 41.39
N SER A 138 27.89 -0.71 42.10
CA SER A 138 27.48 -1.16 43.43
C SER A 138 27.08 -2.64 43.39
N PRO A 139 27.05 -3.36 44.53
CA PRO A 139 26.60 -4.76 44.54
C PRO A 139 25.22 -4.98 43.89
N GLU A 140 24.32 -4.00 44.03
CA GLU A 140 22.99 -4.02 43.40
C GLU A 140 23.08 -3.85 41.88
N GLN A 141 23.87 -2.88 41.41
CA GLN A 141 24.12 -2.65 39.98
C GLN A 141 24.84 -3.85 39.34
N GLN A 142 25.77 -4.50 40.04
CA GLN A 142 26.39 -5.75 39.59
C GLN A 142 25.36 -6.86 39.40
N GLY A 143 24.33 -6.92 40.24
CA GLY A 143 23.21 -7.85 40.06
C GLY A 143 22.47 -7.65 38.73
N GLN A 144 22.33 -6.40 38.27
CA GLN A 144 21.72 -6.05 36.99
C GLN A 144 22.60 -6.34 35.77
N LEU A 145 23.90 -6.59 35.98
CA LEU A 145 24.88 -6.94 34.94
C LEU A 145 25.14 -8.45 34.83
N ARG A 146 24.37 -9.29 35.53
CA ARG A 146 24.53 -10.74 35.51
C ARG A 146 23.56 -11.39 34.51
N PRO A 147 24.06 -12.06 33.47
CA PRO A 147 23.22 -12.79 32.53
C PRO A 147 22.56 -13.99 33.22
N ASP A 148 21.40 -14.38 32.70
CA ASP A 148 20.75 -15.62 33.11
C ASP A 148 21.45 -16.80 32.45
N CYS A 149 21.79 -17.80 33.25
CA CYS A 149 22.48 -19.00 32.80
C CYS A 149 21.64 -20.23 33.05
N VAL A 150 21.66 -21.15 32.09
CA VAL A 150 21.03 -22.45 32.19
C VAL A 150 22.11 -23.50 31.96
N THR A 151 22.31 -24.36 32.95
CA THR A 151 23.25 -25.49 32.86
C THR A 151 22.47 -26.79 32.73
N GLU A 152 22.69 -27.47 31.61
CA GLU A 152 22.19 -28.81 31.32
C GLU A 152 23.31 -29.82 31.57
N ARG A 153 23.02 -30.85 32.35
CA ARG A 153 23.96 -31.95 32.65
C ARG A 153 23.32 -33.25 32.24
N THR A 154 23.92 -33.95 31.28
CA THR A 154 23.44 -35.23 30.78
C THR A 154 24.40 -36.34 31.22
N ALA A 155 23.94 -37.22 32.11
CA ALA A 155 24.71 -38.40 32.51
C ALA A 155 24.84 -39.36 31.32
N ARG A 156 26.06 -39.72 30.92
CA ARG A 156 26.27 -40.58 29.74
C ARG A 156 25.82 -42.03 29.97
N ASP A 157 25.95 -42.50 31.21
CA ASP A 157 25.66 -43.90 31.54
C ASP A 157 24.15 -44.17 31.59
N THR A 158 23.32 -43.15 31.89
CA THR A 158 21.86 -43.30 32.02
C THR A 158 21.06 -42.53 30.98
N GLY A 159 21.64 -41.49 30.37
CA GLY A 159 20.94 -40.55 29.50
C GLY A 159 20.14 -39.46 30.25
N ASP A 160 20.11 -39.50 31.59
CA ASP A 160 19.34 -38.56 32.38
C ASP A 160 19.90 -37.15 32.24
N THR A 161 19.02 -36.18 31.97
CA THR A 161 19.38 -34.77 31.85
C THR A 161 18.77 -33.96 32.98
N THR A 162 19.63 -33.23 33.70
CA THR A 162 19.21 -32.28 34.74
C THR A 162 19.46 -30.86 34.26
N ARG A 163 18.59 -29.93 34.64
CA ARG A 163 18.65 -28.52 34.22
C ARG A 163 18.63 -27.63 35.45
N THR A 164 19.64 -26.78 35.60
CA THR A 164 19.76 -25.84 36.72
C THR A 164 19.88 -24.41 36.19
N ALA A 165 19.04 -23.51 36.70
CA ALA A 165 19.14 -22.08 36.44
C ALA A 165 20.10 -21.42 37.45
N SER A 166 20.96 -20.54 36.97
CA SER A 166 21.87 -19.74 37.79
C SER A 166 22.05 -18.35 37.19
N LYS A 167 22.70 -17.44 37.92
CA LYS A 167 23.18 -16.17 37.39
C LYS A 167 24.66 -16.30 37.03
N GLY A 168 25.06 -15.74 35.89
CA GLY A 168 26.46 -15.65 35.50
C GLY A 168 27.24 -14.65 36.35
N ASP A 169 28.52 -14.52 36.04
CA ASP A 169 29.35 -13.44 36.59
C ASP A 169 28.88 -12.09 36.06
N ALA A 170 29.08 -11.04 36.87
CA ALA A 170 28.77 -9.69 36.44
C ALA A 170 29.72 -9.31 35.31
N ILE A 171 29.17 -8.76 34.23
CA ILE A 171 29.96 -8.28 33.09
C ILE A 171 30.90 -7.17 33.58
N GLY A 172 32.20 -7.38 33.44
CA GLY A 172 33.21 -6.34 33.68
C GLY A 172 33.24 -5.33 32.54
N PHE A 173 33.90 -4.19 32.72
CA PHE A 173 34.07 -3.20 31.66
C PHE A 173 35.56 -2.82 31.53
N PRO A 174 36.05 -2.55 30.32
CA PRO A 174 37.40 -2.04 30.13
C PRO A 174 37.53 -0.68 30.79
N GLY A 175 38.75 -0.35 31.24
CA GLY A 175 39.07 1.01 31.65
C GLY A 175 38.92 1.95 30.47
N LEU A 176 38.44 3.17 30.72
CA LEU A 176 38.39 4.20 29.68
C LEU A 176 39.82 4.61 29.32
N PRO A 177 40.09 4.92 28.05
CA PRO A 177 41.37 5.47 27.65
C PRO A 177 41.52 6.86 28.28
N GLY A 178 42.69 7.14 28.86
CA GLY A 178 43.00 8.48 29.32
C GLY A 178 43.05 9.49 28.17
N ASP A 179 42.90 10.78 28.47
CA ASP A 179 42.85 11.86 27.47
C ASP A 179 44.03 11.82 26.47
N GLN A 180 45.20 11.33 26.88
CA GLN A 180 46.40 11.24 26.04
C GLN A 180 46.32 10.15 24.96
N ALA A 181 45.46 9.16 25.13
CA ALA A 181 45.26 8.07 24.17
C ALA A 181 44.21 8.41 23.09
N LEU A 182 43.47 9.51 23.27
CA LEU A 182 42.51 9.98 22.28
C LEU A 182 43.23 10.67 21.11
N SER A 183 43.10 10.11 19.91
CA SER A 183 43.46 10.78 18.66
C SER A 183 42.24 11.50 18.10
N GLY A 184 42.23 12.84 18.12
CA GLY A 184 41.10 13.64 17.62
C GLY A 184 39.80 13.40 18.39
N CYS A 185 39.88 13.25 19.72
CA CYS A 185 38.78 12.86 20.62
C CYS A 185 38.15 11.49 20.32
N ARG A 186 38.88 10.60 19.63
CA ARG A 186 38.51 9.21 19.47
C ARG A 186 39.64 8.29 19.92
N TYR A 187 39.27 7.17 20.51
CA TYR A 187 40.15 6.04 20.75
C TYR A 187 39.51 4.84 20.08
N ASN A 188 40.25 4.16 19.22
CA ASN A 188 39.83 2.92 18.61
C ASN A 188 40.98 1.93 18.79
N ASP A 189 40.69 0.80 19.42
CA ASP A 189 41.61 -0.31 19.56
C ASP A 189 40.89 -1.58 19.13
N ALA A 190 41.57 -2.40 18.36
CA ALA A 190 41.06 -3.68 17.90
C ALA A 190 42.18 -4.70 18.07
N TRP A 191 41.87 -5.80 18.72
CA TRP A 191 42.84 -6.86 18.98
C TRP A 191 42.30 -8.20 18.55
N ARG A 192 43.23 -9.04 18.08
CA ARG A 192 43.03 -10.46 17.85
C ARG A 192 44.15 -11.20 18.53
N ARG A 193 43.81 -12.12 19.44
CA ARG A 193 44.77 -13.01 20.09
C ARG A 193 44.45 -14.45 19.68
N GLU A 194 45.32 -15.02 18.86
CA GLU A 194 45.27 -16.45 18.58
C GLU A 194 45.72 -17.23 19.82
N GLN A 195 44.96 -18.26 20.15
CA GLN A 195 45.35 -19.28 21.13
C GLN A 195 45.59 -20.59 20.38
N SER A 196 46.34 -21.50 21.00
CA SER A 196 46.68 -22.79 20.39
C SER A 196 45.48 -23.61 19.89
N ARG A 197 44.26 -23.30 20.36
CA ARG A 197 42.99 -23.93 19.95
C ARG A 197 41.81 -22.96 19.88
N GLY A 198 42.03 -21.70 19.53
CA GLY A 198 40.94 -20.72 19.53
C GLY A 198 41.37 -19.32 19.16
N TYR A 199 40.43 -18.39 19.22
CA TYR A 199 40.68 -16.97 19.01
C TYR A 199 39.92 -16.12 20.03
N TYR A 200 40.46 -14.93 20.25
CA TYR A 200 39.84 -13.88 21.03
C TYR A 200 39.94 -12.59 20.22
N ASP A 201 38.81 -12.17 19.70
CA ASP A 201 38.68 -10.96 18.89
C ASP A 201 37.93 -9.94 19.73
N GLY A 202 38.43 -8.70 19.76
CA GLY A 202 37.72 -7.63 20.43
C GLY A 202 38.02 -6.29 19.81
N ALA A 203 37.08 -5.37 20.02
CA ALA A 203 37.19 -3.99 19.60
C ALA A 203 36.68 -3.10 20.72
N PHE A 204 37.41 -2.01 20.98
CA PHE A 204 37.03 -0.99 21.92
C PHE A 204 37.13 0.39 21.28
N THR A 205 36.00 1.09 21.26
CA THR A 205 35.87 2.40 20.65
C THR A 205 35.32 3.38 21.68
N VAL A 206 35.95 4.54 21.78
CA VAL A 206 35.54 5.63 22.67
C VAL A 206 35.62 6.93 21.89
N SER A 207 34.61 7.78 22.03
CA SER A 207 34.58 9.12 21.50
C SER A 207 34.17 10.12 22.57
N VAL A 208 34.82 11.27 22.56
CA VAL A 208 34.60 12.34 23.52
C VAL A 208 34.09 13.55 22.77
N SER A 209 33.03 14.16 23.27
CA SER A 209 32.42 15.31 22.62
C SER A 209 31.87 16.28 23.65
N ALA A 210 31.92 17.58 23.37
CA ALA A 210 31.13 18.54 24.14
C ALA A 210 29.66 18.36 23.72
N PRO A 211 28.70 18.17 24.66
CA PRO A 211 27.29 18.01 24.32
C PRO A 211 26.79 19.30 23.67
N ILE A 212 26.24 19.18 22.47
CA ILE A 212 25.71 20.29 21.69
C ILE A 212 24.21 20.22 21.78
N ARG A 213 23.60 21.24 22.37
CA ARG A 213 22.15 21.37 22.42
C ARG A 213 21.65 21.87 21.08
N ALA A 214 21.54 21.00 20.10
CA ALA A 214 20.91 21.32 18.82
C ALA A 214 19.43 20.96 18.82
N VAL A 215 18.62 21.76 18.14
CA VAL A 215 17.18 21.54 17.99
C VAL A 215 16.76 21.69 16.54
N MET A 216 15.83 20.85 16.11
CA MET A 216 15.07 20.99 14.87
C MET A 216 13.60 21.16 15.25
N GLU A 217 13.08 22.38 15.13
CA GLU A 217 11.67 22.68 15.44
C GLU A 217 10.81 22.40 14.22
N VAL A 218 9.75 21.62 14.41
CA VAL A 218 8.80 21.25 13.38
C VAL A 218 7.40 21.44 13.95
N SER A 219 6.52 22.09 13.19
CA SER A 219 5.14 22.34 13.60
C SER A 219 4.20 21.31 12.99
N ARG A 220 3.36 20.67 13.82
CA ARG A 220 2.28 19.76 13.36
C ARG A 220 1.02 20.49 12.89
N ARG A 221 1.01 21.83 12.96
CA ARG A 221 -0.23 22.54 12.74
C ARG A 221 -0.71 22.34 11.30
N VAL A 222 -2.00 22.10 11.15
CA VAL A 222 -2.65 21.83 9.85
C VAL A 222 -2.62 23.04 8.92
N ASP A 223 -2.22 24.23 9.39
CA ASP A 223 -1.99 25.44 8.61
C ASP A 223 -0.51 25.64 8.19
N GLU A 224 0.39 24.71 8.55
CA GLU A 224 1.82 24.78 8.24
C GLU A 224 2.27 23.69 7.25
N ALA A 225 3.40 23.95 6.58
CA ALA A 225 3.88 23.14 5.46
C ALA A 225 4.04 21.65 5.80
N TYR A 226 4.52 21.31 6.99
CA TYR A 226 4.66 19.91 7.43
C TYR A 226 3.32 19.22 7.65
N GLY A 227 2.40 19.86 8.39
CA GLY A 227 1.07 19.30 8.67
C GLY A 227 0.16 19.18 7.44
N GLN A 228 0.46 19.90 6.36
CA GLN A 228 -0.24 19.83 5.06
C GLN A 228 0.51 19.02 4.01
N PHE A 229 1.68 18.47 4.35
CA PHE A 229 2.50 17.79 3.36
C PHE A 229 1.87 16.45 2.97
N VAL A 230 1.55 16.34 1.69
CA VAL A 230 1.14 15.10 1.03
C VAL A 230 2.14 14.88 -0.10
N PRO A 231 2.82 13.72 -0.17
CA PRO A 231 3.84 13.47 -1.19
C PRO A 231 3.27 13.62 -2.60
N VAL A 232 4.01 14.33 -3.44
CA VAL A 232 3.74 14.50 -4.87
C VAL A 232 5.12 14.63 -5.51
N PRO A 233 5.41 13.96 -6.64
CA PRO A 233 6.68 14.13 -7.32
C PRO A 233 7.05 15.60 -7.53
N GLY A 234 8.28 15.97 -7.15
CA GLY A 234 8.80 17.34 -7.19
C GLY A 234 8.35 18.25 -6.05
N ARG A 235 7.38 17.85 -5.22
CA ARG A 235 6.96 18.63 -4.05
C ARG A 235 8.03 18.53 -2.97
N THR A 236 8.31 19.67 -2.35
CA THR A 236 9.42 19.79 -1.39
C THR A 236 8.95 20.08 0.02
N LEU A 237 9.76 19.68 1.00
CA LEU A 237 9.61 20.02 2.40
C LEU A 237 10.97 20.40 2.99
N THR A 238 11.01 21.45 3.80
CA THR A 238 12.25 22.03 4.30
C THR A 238 12.34 21.92 5.82
N PHE A 239 13.52 21.56 6.32
CA PHE A 239 13.79 21.39 7.75
C PHE A 239 15.02 22.20 8.15
N THR A 240 14.95 22.86 9.30
CA THR A 240 16.06 23.66 9.83
C THR A 240 16.47 23.15 11.20
N ALA A 241 17.73 22.73 11.32
CA ALA A 241 18.36 22.44 12.60
C ALA A 241 19.19 23.66 13.04
N SER A 242 19.24 23.93 14.34
CA SER A 242 19.97 25.07 14.90
C SER A 242 20.64 24.75 16.22
N VAL A 243 21.71 25.48 16.53
CA VAL A 243 22.35 25.51 17.84
C VAL A 243 22.09 26.89 18.49
N PRO A 244 21.69 26.97 19.77
CA PRO A 244 21.40 28.24 20.45
C PRO A 244 22.60 29.18 20.56
N SER A 245 23.82 28.63 20.62
CA SER A 245 25.05 29.38 20.70
C SER A 245 26.21 28.65 20.02
N GLY A 246 27.10 29.42 19.38
CA GLY A 246 28.26 28.89 18.66
C GLY A 246 27.96 28.45 17.23
N THR A 247 28.89 27.68 16.67
CA THR A 247 28.80 27.07 15.34
C THR A 247 29.04 25.57 15.45
N ALA A 248 28.37 24.80 14.58
CA ALA A 248 28.57 23.37 14.48
C ALA A 248 28.37 22.91 13.03
N ARG A 249 28.96 21.76 12.68
CA ARG A 249 28.60 21.09 11.44
C ARG A 249 27.30 20.34 11.63
N PHE A 250 26.45 20.33 10.62
CA PHE A 250 25.21 19.57 10.63
C PHE A 250 25.27 18.44 9.61
N ARG A 251 24.60 17.34 9.92
CA ARG A 251 24.34 16.22 9.01
C ARG A 251 22.85 15.95 9.02
N PHE A 252 22.29 15.75 7.84
CA PHE A 252 20.92 15.26 7.67
C PHE A 252 20.97 13.92 6.96
N GLU A 253 20.13 13.00 7.42
CA GLU A 253 20.08 11.63 6.97
C GLU A 253 18.63 11.21 6.77
N LEU A 254 18.30 10.77 5.56
CA LEU A 254 17.10 9.99 5.31
C LEU A 254 17.43 8.54 5.62
N ASP A 255 16.74 7.96 6.60
CA ASP A 255 17.03 6.60 7.03
C ASP A 255 16.72 5.63 5.87
N PRO A 256 17.71 4.91 5.32
CA PRO A 256 17.51 4.08 4.13
C PRO A 256 16.63 2.85 4.40
N GLU A 257 16.48 2.41 5.66
CA GLU A 257 15.60 1.28 6.03
C GLU A 257 14.16 1.73 6.27
N GLU A 258 13.96 3.02 6.56
CA GLU A 258 12.64 3.62 6.79
C GLU A 258 12.20 4.57 5.66
N THR A 259 13.00 4.72 4.60
CA THR A 259 12.64 5.48 3.38
C THR A 259 12.19 4.50 2.30
N SER A 260 11.00 4.74 1.76
CA SER A 260 10.39 3.87 0.77
C SER A 260 11.13 3.93 -0.58
N ARG A 261 10.97 2.84 -1.34
CA ARG A 261 11.51 2.61 -2.69
C ARG A 261 10.45 1.89 -3.51
N PHE A 262 9.22 2.40 -3.48
CA PHE A 262 8.12 1.75 -4.16
C PHE A 262 8.32 1.85 -5.67
N PRO A 263 8.28 0.74 -6.42
CA PRO A 263 8.60 0.82 -7.84
C PRO A 263 7.68 1.77 -8.61
N GLY A 264 8.24 2.63 -9.43
CA GLY A 264 7.49 3.66 -10.15
C GLY A 264 7.29 4.95 -9.34
N TYR A 265 6.27 5.74 -9.67
CA TYR A 265 5.94 6.97 -8.93
C TYR A 265 4.47 7.07 -8.50
N ALA A 266 3.64 6.11 -8.93
CA ALA A 266 2.23 5.92 -8.59
C ALA A 266 1.88 4.43 -8.72
N THR A 267 0.69 4.02 -8.27
CA THR A 267 0.26 2.61 -8.25
C THR A 267 0.27 1.93 -9.63
N ASN A 268 0.15 2.71 -10.72
CA ASN A 268 0.12 2.23 -12.10
C ASN A 268 1.05 3.01 -13.06
N ALA A 269 2.14 3.60 -12.55
CA ALA A 269 3.04 4.40 -13.40
C ALA A 269 4.51 4.20 -13.05
N ASN A 270 5.29 3.80 -14.06
CA ASN A 270 6.74 3.71 -13.99
C ASN A 270 7.38 5.08 -14.19
N VAL A 271 8.56 5.29 -13.62
CA VAL A 271 9.44 6.43 -13.93
C VAL A 271 9.86 6.34 -15.40
N ASP A 272 9.43 7.30 -16.20
CA ASP A 272 9.75 7.43 -17.62
C ASP A 272 10.14 8.87 -17.99
N ASP A 273 10.35 9.14 -19.27
CA ASP A 273 10.68 10.50 -19.73
C ASP A 273 9.59 11.53 -19.39
N GLY A 274 8.32 11.11 -19.42
CA GLY A 274 7.17 11.95 -19.10
C GLY A 274 7.09 12.32 -17.63
N PHE A 275 7.56 11.47 -16.73
CA PHE A 275 7.72 11.80 -15.30
C PHE A 275 8.62 13.02 -15.12
N PHE A 276 9.81 13.04 -15.73
CA PHE A 276 10.75 14.13 -15.56
C PHE A 276 10.24 15.45 -16.15
N ASP A 277 9.60 15.39 -17.32
CA ASP A 277 8.99 16.56 -17.98
C ASP A 277 7.83 17.12 -17.15
N LYS A 278 6.96 16.25 -16.62
CA LYS A 278 5.75 16.67 -15.91
C LYS A 278 6.06 17.39 -14.59
N TYR A 279 7.09 16.95 -13.88
CA TYR A 279 7.41 17.45 -12.54
C TYR A 279 8.63 18.38 -12.50
N ASN A 280 9.17 18.78 -13.66
CA ASN A 280 10.35 19.63 -13.78
C ASN A 280 11.56 19.04 -13.00
N LEU A 281 11.81 17.76 -13.25
CA LEU A 281 12.87 16.94 -12.63
C LEU A 281 13.93 16.53 -13.65
N GLU A 282 14.05 17.22 -14.78
CA GLU A 282 14.98 16.93 -15.87
C GLU A 282 16.44 16.73 -15.44
N PRO A 283 16.98 17.45 -14.43
CA PRO A 283 18.34 17.22 -13.93
C PRO A 283 18.59 15.82 -13.35
N LEU A 284 17.54 15.06 -13.04
CA LEU A 284 17.62 13.69 -12.51
C LEU A 284 17.44 12.62 -13.60
N ARG A 285 17.18 13.01 -14.85
CA ARG A 285 16.93 12.07 -15.95
C ARG A 285 18.16 11.19 -16.20
N GLY A 286 17.95 9.89 -16.17
CA GLY A 286 19.00 8.88 -16.36
C GLY A 286 19.74 8.48 -15.09
N ASP A 287 19.63 9.29 -14.02
CA ASP A 287 20.23 9.02 -12.70
C ASP A 287 19.20 8.52 -11.67
N TYR A 288 17.91 8.77 -11.91
CA TYR A 288 16.79 8.31 -11.09
C TYR A 288 15.93 7.30 -11.86
N GLY A 289 15.52 6.21 -11.21
CA GLY A 289 14.73 5.12 -11.78
C GLY A 289 13.66 4.58 -10.83
N ASN A 290 13.02 3.48 -11.24
CA ASN A 290 11.88 2.91 -10.51
C ASN A 290 12.20 2.47 -9.08
N ASP A 291 13.41 1.98 -8.81
CA ASP A 291 13.76 1.36 -7.52
C ASP A 291 14.59 2.28 -6.60
N ASP A 292 14.70 3.56 -6.97
CA ASP A 292 15.38 4.57 -6.18
C ASP A 292 14.53 5.02 -4.98
N ALA A 293 15.13 5.79 -4.08
CA ALA A 293 14.45 6.28 -2.89
C ALA A 293 13.36 7.31 -3.25
N ASP A 294 12.16 7.10 -2.71
CA ASP A 294 10.99 7.94 -2.98
C ASP A 294 11.10 9.33 -2.34
N LEU A 295 12.03 9.50 -1.40
CA LEU A 295 12.45 10.79 -0.86
C LEU A 295 13.94 10.98 -1.10
N ILE A 296 14.30 12.16 -1.63
CA ILE A 296 15.70 12.54 -1.85
C ILE A 296 15.96 13.92 -1.28
N PHE A 297 17.22 14.23 -0.98
CA PHE A 297 17.62 15.62 -0.76
C PHE A 297 17.68 16.36 -2.10
N ASP A 298 17.15 17.60 -2.14
CA ASP A 298 17.08 18.40 -3.37
C ASP A 298 18.48 18.60 -3.99
N PRO A 299 18.79 17.97 -5.14
CA PRO A 299 20.13 17.99 -5.72
C PRO A 299 20.63 19.42 -5.99
N ARG A 300 19.72 20.38 -6.23
CA ARG A 300 20.04 21.79 -6.51
C ARG A 300 20.66 22.51 -5.31
N GLN A 301 20.41 22.04 -4.08
CA GLN A 301 21.06 22.58 -2.88
C GLN A 301 22.51 22.11 -2.73
N PHE A 302 22.89 21.02 -3.41
CA PHE A 302 24.19 20.37 -3.25
C PHE A 302 25.11 20.53 -4.46
N THR A 303 24.71 21.33 -5.45
CA THR A 303 25.57 21.69 -6.59
C THR A 303 26.70 22.64 -6.17
N ASP A 304 26.51 23.46 -5.13
CA ASP A 304 27.57 24.29 -4.56
C ASP A 304 28.27 23.57 -3.39
N ARG A 305 29.41 22.93 -3.72
CA ARG A 305 30.23 22.18 -2.75
C ARG A 305 30.88 23.07 -1.67
N GLN A 306 30.72 24.38 -1.71
CA GLN A 306 31.26 25.28 -0.69
C GLN A 306 30.42 25.31 0.59
N GLU A 307 29.11 25.09 0.48
CA GLU A 307 28.17 25.10 1.61
C GLU A 307 27.83 23.69 2.08
N TRP A 308 27.75 22.74 1.15
CA TRP A 308 27.37 21.36 1.45
C TRP A 308 28.36 20.32 0.91
N SER A 309 28.42 19.19 1.60
CA SER A 309 29.13 17.99 1.22
C SER A 309 28.13 16.83 1.20
N ARG A 310 27.86 16.29 0.01
CA ARG A 310 27.07 15.07 -0.14
C ARG A 310 27.98 13.86 0.15
N VAL A 311 27.68 13.13 1.22
CA VAL A 311 28.45 11.94 1.64
C VAL A 311 27.94 10.70 0.92
N ASP A 312 26.62 10.61 0.78
CA ASP A 312 25.87 9.53 0.16
C ASP A 312 24.59 10.12 -0.47
N PRO A 313 23.93 9.46 -1.45
CA PRO A 313 22.57 9.80 -1.86
C PRO A 313 21.60 10.22 -0.73
N MET A 314 21.63 9.52 0.41
CA MET A 314 20.72 9.72 1.57
C MET A 314 21.35 10.49 2.74
N VAL A 315 22.57 11.03 2.58
CA VAL A 315 23.28 11.75 3.66
C VAL A 315 23.96 13.00 3.14
N VAL A 316 23.60 14.15 3.72
CA VAL A 316 24.19 15.46 3.41
C VAL A 316 24.75 16.11 4.66
N GLU A 317 25.90 16.78 4.51
CA GLU A 317 26.58 17.48 5.59
C GLU A 317 26.88 18.92 5.21
N THR A 318 26.92 19.81 6.18
CA THR A 318 27.43 21.16 5.96
C THR A 318 28.95 21.08 5.77
N ALA A 319 29.46 21.76 4.74
CA ALA A 319 30.89 21.80 4.43
C ALA A 319 31.65 22.58 5.51
N LYS A 320 31.00 23.57 6.12
CA LYS A 320 31.53 24.40 7.19
C LYS A 320 30.60 24.41 8.41
N PRO A 321 31.14 24.72 9.60
CA PRO A 321 30.34 24.96 10.79
C PRO A 321 29.47 26.21 10.64
N GLN A 322 28.25 26.16 11.18
CA GLN A 322 27.27 27.25 11.14
C GLN A 322 26.34 27.22 12.36
N GLY A 323 25.58 28.29 12.60
CA GLY A 323 24.63 28.36 13.72
C GLY A 323 23.31 27.63 13.45
N ASN A 324 22.94 27.49 12.18
CA ASN A 324 21.79 26.72 11.72
C ASN A 324 22.09 26.12 10.34
N ALA A 325 21.34 25.10 9.96
CA ALA A 325 21.44 24.46 8.66
C ALA A 325 20.05 24.06 8.19
N THR A 326 19.77 24.29 6.90
CA THR A 326 18.47 24.05 6.30
C THR A 326 18.61 23.06 5.15
N VAL A 327 17.84 21.99 5.19
CA VAL A 327 17.79 20.96 4.15
C VAL A 327 16.41 20.90 3.52
N THR A 328 16.36 20.69 2.20
CA THR A 328 15.12 20.44 1.46
C THR A 328 15.07 18.99 1.00
N VAL A 329 13.99 18.31 1.37
CA VAL A 329 13.63 16.97 0.89
C VAL A 329 12.62 17.13 -0.25
N VAL A 330 12.76 16.32 -1.29
CA VAL A 330 11.88 16.26 -2.46
C VAL A 330 11.21 14.89 -2.46
N ALA A 331 9.88 14.87 -2.58
CA ALA A 331 9.15 13.63 -2.86
C ALA A 331 9.25 13.28 -4.34
N MET A 332 9.46 12.00 -4.63
CA MET A 332 9.60 11.45 -5.98
C MET A 332 8.47 10.47 -6.32
N ASP A 333 7.67 10.08 -5.31
CA ASP A 333 6.51 9.18 -5.41
C ASP A 333 5.31 9.82 -4.69
N TYR A 334 4.09 9.49 -5.12
CA TYR A 334 2.85 9.94 -4.47
C TYR A 334 2.58 9.25 -3.12
N GLY A 335 3.10 8.07 -2.89
CA GLY A 335 3.08 7.30 -1.66
C GLY A 335 4.41 7.33 -0.90
N ALA A 336 5.30 8.29 -1.17
CA ALA A 336 6.61 8.36 -0.53
C ALA A 336 6.51 8.43 1.00
N VAL A 337 7.26 7.57 1.69
CA VAL A 337 7.39 7.56 3.15
C VAL A 337 8.87 7.59 3.51
N GLY A 338 9.24 8.30 4.57
CA GLY A 338 10.60 8.30 5.08
C GLY A 338 10.75 8.85 6.48
N ARG A 339 11.95 8.69 7.02
CA ARG A 339 12.33 9.21 8.33
C ARG A 339 13.59 10.06 8.21
N LEU A 340 13.46 11.34 8.55
CA LEU A 340 14.56 12.30 8.53
C LEU A 340 15.16 12.46 9.92
N ARG A 341 16.47 12.27 10.01
CA ARG A 341 17.29 12.47 11.21
C ARG A 341 18.26 13.61 10.97
N ALA A 342 18.56 14.34 12.04
CA ALA A 342 19.56 15.38 12.02
C ALA A 342 20.60 15.12 13.10
N PHE A 343 21.86 15.43 12.79
CA PHE A 343 22.98 15.30 13.68
C PHE A 343 23.83 16.57 13.66
N VAL A 344 24.56 16.79 14.75
CA VAL A 344 25.42 17.94 14.94
C VAL A 344 26.80 17.51 15.41
N LYS A 345 27.84 18.22 15.01
CA LYS A 345 29.22 17.97 15.42
C LYS A 345 29.97 19.27 15.68
N SER A 346 30.63 19.35 16.83
CA SER A 346 31.39 20.53 17.27
C SER A 346 32.67 20.69 16.44
N GLU A 347 33.14 21.93 16.33
CA GLU A 347 34.47 22.25 15.78
C GLU A 347 35.61 21.74 16.68
N GLU A 348 35.43 21.83 18.00
CA GLU A 348 36.50 21.57 18.96
C GLU A 348 36.88 20.10 18.99
N CYS A 349 35.88 19.21 19.11
CA CYS A 349 35.97 17.79 18.77
C CYS A 349 34.64 17.02 18.99
N GLY A 350 34.58 15.77 18.52
CA GLY A 350 33.50 14.83 18.86
C GLY A 350 32.91 14.04 17.69
N ASP A 351 32.00 13.13 18.06
CA ASP A 351 31.16 12.39 17.13
C ASP A 351 29.91 13.18 16.74
N TRP A 352 29.22 12.68 15.72
CA TRP A 352 27.89 13.15 15.37
C TRP A 352 26.93 12.86 16.53
N GLN A 353 26.38 13.91 17.12
CA GLN A 353 25.36 13.82 18.17
C GLN A 353 23.98 14.04 17.55
N PRO A 354 22.94 13.32 17.99
CA PRO A 354 21.59 13.52 17.47
C PRO A 354 21.07 14.92 17.83
N VAL A 355 20.44 15.57 16.87
CA VAL A 355 19.68 16.81 17.08
C VAL A 355 18.32 16.45 17.65
N LEU A 356 17.87 17.17 18.69
CA LEU A 356 16.55 16.98 19.26
C LEU A 356 15.48 17.51 18.30
N VAL A 357 14.58 16.65 17.84
CA VAL A 357 13.42 17.09 17.04
C VAL A 357 12.30 17.51 17.99
N ARG A 358 11.91 18.78 17.93
CA ARG A 358 10.77 19.31 18.69
C ARG A 358 9.56 19.40 17.79
N LEU A 359 8.61 18.51 18.03
CA LEU A 359 7.38 18.42 17.28
C LEU A 359 6.24 18.93 18.17
N GLY A 360 6.05 20.25 18.20
CA GLY A 360 5.24 20.92 19.21
C GLY A 360 5.84 20.78 20.63
N ALA A 361 5.09 20.22 21.56
CA ALA A 361 5.55 19.94 22.94
C ALA A 361 6.31 18.61 23.07
N GLU A 362 6.25 17.75 22.06
CA GLU A 362 6.91 16.45 22.07
C GLU A 362 8.35 16.55 21.57
N SER A 363 9.20 15.68 22.10
CA SER A 363 10.59 15.53 21.67
C SER A 363 10.80 14.16 21.05
N ARG A 364 11.41 14.13 19.87
CA ARG A 364 11.71 12.93 19.07
C ARG A 364 13.16 12.96 18.61
N ASP A 365 13.66 11.81 18.15
CA ASP A 365 14.99 11.66 17.54
C ASP A 365 14.96 11.85 16.01
N ALA A 366 13.77 11.90 15.42
CA ALA A 366 13.53 12.04 13.99
C ALA A 366 12.14 12.63 13.69
N VAL A 367 11.91 12.94 12.43
CA VAL A 367 10.59 13.31 11.89
C VAL A 367 10.22 12.37 10.74
N THR A 368 8.96 11.92 10.67
CA THR A 368 8.44 11.16 9.55
C THR A 368 8.00 12.09 8.42
N ILE A 369 8.16 11.68 7.17
CA ILE A 369 7.74 12.41 5.98
C ILE A 369 6.91 11.45 5.12
N PRO A 370 5.61 11.70 4.88
CA PRO A 370 4.78 12.75 5.47
C PRO A 370 4.60 12.58 6.99
N MET A 371 3.90 13.53 7.61
CA MET A 371 3.38 13.32 8.96
C MET A 371 2.41 12.13 8.97
N ASP A 372 2.70 11.14 9.81
CA ASP A 372 2.01 9.86 9.93
C ASP A 372 2.09 9.41 11.40
N GLU A 373 1.18 9.92 12.23
CA GLU A 373 1.16 9.70 13.67
C GLU A 373 0.51 8.37 14.06
N ASP A 374 -0.39 7.83 13.23
CA ASP A 374 -1.01 6.53 13.42
C ASP A 374 -0.20 5.36 12.80
N ARG A 375 0.88 5.68 12.09
CA ARG A 375 1.86 4.76 11.49
C ARG A 375 1.21 3.84 10.46
N ASN A 376 0.37 4.41 9.62
CA ASN A 376 -0.34 3.67 8.58
C ASN A 376 0.28 3.85 7.17
N LEU A 377 1.43 4.55 7.06
CA LEU A 377 2.16 4.90 5.84
C LEU A 377 1.54 6.02 5.01
N MET A 378 0.49 6.67 5.49
CA MET A 378 -0.29 7.65 4.75
C MET A 378 -0.31 8.98 5.49
N ALA A 379 -0.34 10.07 4.73
CA ALA A 379 -0.31 11.41 5.32
C ALA A 379 -1.59 11.69 6.14
N ASP A 380 -1.41 12.06 7.41
CA ASP A 380 -2.51 12.50 8.29
C ASP A 380 -3.24 13.75 7.76
N ALA A 381 -2.60 14.49 6.85
CA ALA A 381 -3.20 15.64 6.16
C ALA A 381 -4.45 15.27 5.35
N LEU A 382 -4.65 13.99 5.03
CA LEU A 382 -5.81 13.49 4.27
C LEU A 382 -6.77 12.72 5.18
N GLU A 383 -7.87 13.38 5.57
CA GLU A 383 -8.88 12.84 6.51
C GLU A 383 -9.49 11.50 6.06
N SER A 384 -9.58 11.23 4.75
CA SER A 384 -10.14 9.99 4.24
C SER A 384 -9.31 8.75 4.59
N TYR A 385 -8.01 8.90 4.84
CA TYR A 385 -7.07 7.81 5.12
C TYR A 385 -6.65 7.74 6.59
N HIS A 386 -6.79 8.82 7.34
CA HIS A 386 -6.45 8.87 8.76
C HIS A 386 -7.20 7.79 9.57
N GLY A 387 -6.46 7.02 10.36
CA GLY A 387 -6.94 5.93 11.20
C GLY A 387 -7.21 4.62 10.46
N ARG A 388 -6.94 4.53 9.15
CA ARG A 388 -7.16 3.33 8.35
C ARG A 388 -5.91 2.46 8.28
N THR A 389 -6.11 1.15 8.26
CA THR A 389 -5.01 0.22 7.99
C THR A 389 -4.64 0.27 6.50
N SER A 390 -3.35 0.31 6.18
CA SER A 390 -2.84 0.31 4.80
C SER A 390 -3.40 -0.82 3.92
N SER A 391 -3.68 -1.98 4.52
CA SER A 391 -4.12 -3.20 3.83
C SER A 391 -5.65 -3.34 3.68
N ALA A 392 -6.44 -2.37 4.11
CA ALA A 392 -7.90 -2.50 4.07
C ALA A 392 -8.44 -2.27 2.65
N ASP A 393 -9.44 -3.05 2.25
CA ASP A 393 -10.19 -2.96 0.97
C ASP A 393 -11.68 -2.92 1.32
N GLY A 394 -12.09 -1.77 1.87
CA GLY A 394 -13.30 -1.61 2.67
C GLY A 394 -14.44 -0.92 1.94
N ASP A 395 -14.31 -0.71 0.63
CA ASP A 395 -15.18 0.14 -0.18
C ASP A 395 -16.61 -0.37 -0.14
N ALA A 396 -17.50 0.41 0.46
CA ALA A 396 -18.87 -0.01 0.72
C ALA A 396 -19.85 0.58 -0.29
N GLU A 397 -19.46 1.62 -1.02
CA GLU A 397 -20.31 2.39 -1.91
C GLU A 397 -19.88 2.23 -3.39
N PRO A 398 -20.80 2.13 -4.35
CA PRO A 398 -22.20 1.80 -4.14
C PRO A 398 -22.33 0.41 -3.50
N ARG A 399 -23.46 0.19 -2.80
CA ARG A 399 -23.78 -1.12 -2.21
C ARG A 399 -24.06 -2.11 -3.33
N GLY A 400 -23.16 -3.07 -3.50
CA GLY A 400 -23.29 -4.17 -4.45
C GLY A 400 -23.98 -5.40 -3.85
N ASN A 401 -23.52 -6.58 -4.24
CA ASN A 401 -24.04 -7.90 -3.83
C ASN A 401 -23.67 -8.31 -2.39
N GLY A 402 -23.38 -7.33 -1.54
CA GLY A 402 -22.85 -7.54 -0.19
C GLY A 402 -21.34 -7.71 -0.11
N MET A 403 -20.62 -7.67 -1.24
CA MET A 403 -19.16 -7.69 -1.25
C MET A 403 -18.61 -6.27 -1.12
N ALA A 404 -17.74 -6.09 -0.13
CA ALA A 404 -16.99 -4.86 0.07
C ALA A 404 -15.73 -4.85 -0.82
N GLY A 405 -15.19 -3.66 -0.99
CA GLY A 405 -13.96 -3.45 -1.71
C GLY A 405 -14.13 -3.39 -3.23
N ASP A 406 -13.08 -2.93 -3.87
CA ASP A 406 -12.88 -3.00 -5.30
C ASP A 406 -11.60 -3.74 -5.68
N GLY A 407 -10.88 -4.32 -4.71
CA GLY A 407 -9.62 -5.03 -4.93
C GLY A 407 -8.38 -4.17 -4.73
N LEU A 408 -8.54 -2.92 -4.30
CA LEU A 408 -7.44 -2.03 -3.95
C LEU A 408 -7.29 -1.92 -2.44
N THR A 409 -6.05 -1.94 -1.98
CA THR A 409 -5.75 -1.61 -0.59
C THR A 409 -5.81 -0.10 -0.37
N THR A 410 -6.13 0.33 0.85
CA THR A 410 -6.18 1.75 1.21
C THR A 410 -4.86 2.48 0.91
N PHE A 411 -3.72 1.77 0.97
CA PHE A 411 -2.43 2.34 0.55
C PHE A 411 -2.30 2.51 -0.97
N GLU A 412 -2.79 1.56 -1.78
CA GLU A 412 -2.84 1.71 -3.25
C GLU A 412 -3.71 2.90 -3.67
N GLU A 413 -4.85 3.05 -3.00
CA GLU A 413 -5.77 4.17 -3.19
C GLU A 413 -5.15 5.51 -2.77
N TYR A 414 -4.44 5.51 -1.64
CA TYR A 414 -3.66 6.64 -1.18
C TYR A 414 -2.58 6.97 -2.21
N ARG A 415 -1.65 6.05 -2.54
CA ARG A 415 -0.58 6.27 -3.52
C ARG A 415 -1.13 6.71 -4.87
N GLY A 416 -2.32 6.23 -5.22
CA GLY A 416 -3.15 6.73 -6.30
C GLY A 416 -2.67 6.29 -7.69
N PHE A 417 -3.42 6.71 -8.70
CA PHE A 417 -3.31 6.23 -10.07
C PHE A 417 -3.12 7.39 -11.03
N MET A 418 -2.33 7.16 -12.07
CA MET A 418 -2.31 7.97 -13.27
C MET A 418 -3.50 7.56 -14.15
N THR A 419 -4.32 8.53 -14.51
CA THR A 419 -5.51 8.36 -15.34
C THR A 419 -5.48 9.33 -16.51
N ASN A 420 -6.17 8.99 -17.60
CA ASN A 420 -6.38 9.87 -18.74
C ASN A 420 -7.58 9.36 -19.54
N ALA A 421 -8.69 10.07 -19.47
CA ALA A 421 -9.92 9.64 -20.12
C ALA A 421 -10.05 10.08 -21.58
N SER A 422 -9.25 11.04 -22.08
CA SER A 422 -9.60 11.73 -23.34
C SER A 422 -8.52 11.75 -24.41
N ALA A 423 -7.25 11.46 -24.08
CA ALA A 423 -6.16 11.55 -25.06
C ALA A 423 -4.93 10.71 -24.69
N CYS A 424 -4.98 9.40 -24.93
CA CYS A 424 -3.83 8.51 -24.69
C CYS A 424 -2.59 8.80 -25.56
N SER A 425 -2.70 9.67 -26.56
CA SER A 425 -1.58 10.12 -27.37
C SER A 425 -0.71 11.18 -26.68
N ASP A 426 -1.23 11.87 -25.64
CA ASP A 426 -0.53 12.96 -24.97
C ASP A 426 -0.36 12.67 -23.47
N ARG A 427 0.84 12.21 -23.10
CA ARG A 427 1.17 11.86 -21.71
C ARG A 427 1.17 13.07 -20.77
N ALA A 428 1.33 14.28 -21.30
CA ALA A 428 1.26 15.50 -20.49
C ALA A 428 -0.14 15.72 -19.90
N LEU A 429 -1.17 15.13 -20.51
CA LEU A 429 -2.55 15.18 -20.05
C LEU A 429 -2.90 14.08 -19.03
N ASN A 430 -1.97 13.19 -18.70
CA ASN A 430 -2.20 12.22 -17.64
C ASN A 430 -2.35 12.97 -16.31
N GLU A 431 -3.38 12.66 -15.54
CA GLU A 431 -3.65 13.23 -14.23
C GLU A 431 -3.41 12.19 -13.14
N HIS A 432 -2.98 12.63 -11.96
CA HIS A 432 -2.91 11.74 -10.80
C HIS A 432 -4.19 11.88 -9.98
N VAL A 433 -4.74 10.76 -9.55
CA VAL A 433 -5.91 10.70 -8.69
C VAL A 433 -5.63 9.76 -7.53
N ARG A 434 -5.81 10.24 -6.31
CA ARG A 434 -5.98 9.37 -5.12
C ARG A 434 -7.44 8.99 -5.03
N THR A 435 -7.73 7.70 -4.85
CA THR A 435 -9.10 7.19 -4.81
C THR A 435 -9.65 7.16 -3.40
N ASN A 436 -10.97 7.09 -3.23
CA ASN A 436 -11.59 7.22 -1.92
C ASN A 436 -11.86 5.82 -1.34
N PRO A 437 -11.29 5.46 -0.17
CA PRO A 437 -11.37 4.12 0.43
C PRO A 437 -12.75 3.76 1.02
N ARG A 438 -13.79 4.42 0.52
CA ARG A 438 -15.21 4.18 0.82
C ARG A 438 -15.99 3.85 -0.45
N VAL A 439 -15.48 4.21 -1.62
CA VAL A 439 -16.20 4.20 -2.88
C VAL A 439 -15.41 3.37 -3.87
N LYS A 440 -16.06 2.39 -4.49
CA LYS A 440 -15.44 1.49 -5.47
C LYS A 440 -15.03 2.25 -6.72
N ASP A 441 -13.83 1.97 -7.19
CA ASP A 441 -13.25 2.51 -8.40
C ASP A 441 -13.17 1.45 -9.51
N VAL A 442 -13.44 1.86 -10.74
CA VAL A 442 -13.27 1.00 -11.91
C VAL A 442 -12.45 1.73 -12.97
N PHE A 443 -11.53 1.01 -13.59
CA PHE A 443 -10.63 1.55 -14.60
C PHE A 443 -11.04 1.03 -15.97
N VAL A 444 -11.20 1.94 -16.94
CA VAL A 444 -11.65 1.60 -18.29
C VAL A 444 -10.66 2.14 -19.31
N HIS A 445 -10.08 1.24 -20.10
CA HIS A 445 -9.25 1.60 -21.24
C HIS A 445 -10.11 1.71 -22.50
N THR A 446 -10.05 2.87 -23.16
CA THR A 446 -10.56 3.03 -24.52
C THR A 446 -9.73 4.04 -25.30
N VAL A 447 -9.47 3.75 -26.57
CA VAL A 447 -8.83 4.68 -27.52
C VAL A 447 -9.86 5.43 -28.37
N ASP A 448 -11.14 5.08 -28.23
CA ASP A 448 -12.21 5.70 -28.98
C ASP A 448 -12.75 6.94 -28.23
N PRO A 449 -12.65 8.14 -28.83
CA PRO A 449 -13.00 9.38 -28.15
C PRO A 449 -14.51 9.51 -27.85
N ASP A 450 -15.40 8.82 -28.57
CA ASP A 450 -16.82 8.87 -28.26
C ASP A 450 -17.16 7.99 -27.04
N TYR A 451 -16.45 6.87 -26.88
CA TYR A 451 -16.62 6.00 -25.72
C TYR A 451 -16.09 6.64 -24.45
N ALA A 452 -14.93 7.28 -24.54
CA ALA A 452 -14.36 8.12 -23.50
C ALA A 452 -15.35 9.17 -22.97
N GLN A 453 -16.03 9.88 -23.87
CA GLN A 453 -17.03 10.91 -23.52
C GLN A 453 -18.26 10.36 -22.78
N VAL A 454 -18.53 9.05 -22.90
CA VAL A 454 -19.68 8.40 -22.28
C VAL A 454 -19.35 7.80 -20.90
N LEU A 455 -18.08 7.59 -20.54
CA LEU A 455 -17.72 7.04 -19.23
C LEU A 455 -18.35 7.77 -18.03
N PRO A 456 -18.45 9.13 -18.02
CA PRO A 456 -19.13 9.84 -16.93
C PRO A 456 -20.61 9.47 -16.78
N LEU A 457 -21.28 9.06 -17.87
CA LEU A 457 -22.66 8.57 -17.81
C LEU A 457 -22.73 7.25 -17.04
N PHE A 458 -21.81 6.31 -17.31
CA PHE A 458 -21.75 5.06 -16.55
C PHE A 458 -21.42 5.30 -15.08
N ALA A 459 -20.50 6.22 -14.76
CA ALA A 459 -20.21 6.63 -13.39
C ALA A 459 -21.47 7.14 -12.68
N TRP A 460 -22.20 8.06 -13.33
CA TRP A 460 -23.45 8.60 -12.79
C TRP A 460 -24.54 7.53 -12.64
N SER A 461 -24.67 6.62 -13.61
CA SER A 461 -25.68 5.57 -13.59
C SER A 461 -25.41 4.55 -12.49
N SER A 462 -24.15 4.14 -12.32
CA SER A 462 -23.76 3.08 -11.38
C SER A 462 -23.49 3.56 -9.97
N GLY A 463 -23.09 4.82 -9.81
CA GLY A 463 -22.54 5.35 -8.56
C GLY A 463 -21.09 4.95 -8.30
N LEU A 464 -20.45 4.22 -9.23
CA LEU A 464 -19.01 3.95 -9.21
C LEU A 464 -18.23 5.19 -9.59
N VAL A 465 -16.99 5.28 -9.12
CA VAL A 465 -16.01 6.20 -9.70
C VAL A 465 -15.35 5.49 -10.89
N VAL A 466 -15.39 6.13 -12.06
CA VAL A 466 -14.89 5.54 -13.31
C VAL A 466 -13.69 6.34 -13.79
N HIS A 467 -12.54 5.66 -13.90
CA HIS A 467 -11.30 6.24 -14.38
C HIS A 467 -11.00 5.77 -15.79
N GLY A 468 -10.87 6.71 -16.73
CA GLY A 468 -10.32 6.41 -18.04
C GLY A 468 -8.81 6.19 -17.94
N ILE A 469 -8.28 5.14 -18.57
CA ILE A 469 -6.85 4.82 -18.56
C ILE A 469 -6.31 4.53 -19.96
N CYS A 470 -5.00 4.59 -20.10
CA CYS A 470 -4.23 4.36 -21.32
C CYS A 470 -3.36 3.11 -21.23
N ALA A 471 -2.80 2.67 -22.37
CA ALA A 471 -2.05 1.41 -22.48
C ALA A 471 -0.86 1.32 -21.51
N GLU A 472 -0.25 2.44 -21.15
CA GLU A 472 0.87 2.50 -20.21
C GLU A 472 0.47 2.43 -18.74
N GLN A 473 -0.82 2.51 -18.43
CA GLN A 473 -1.37 2.58 -17.07
C GLN A 473 -1.92 1.22 -16.59
N TYR A 474 -1.61 0.15 -17.34
CA TYR A 474 -1.83 -1.24 -16.98
C TYR A 474 -0.78 -2.12 -17.69
N VAL A 475 -0.63 -3.38 -17.28
CA VAL A 475 0.45 -4.26 -17.78
C VAL A 475 0.36 -4.49 -19.29
N ASP A 476 -0.77 -5.02 -19.77
CA ASP A 476 -1.03 -5.28 -21.18
C ASP A 476 -2.52 -5.60 -21.43
N ASN A 477 -2.93 -5.71 -22.70
CA ASN A 477 -4.32 -5.96 -23.10
C ASN A 477 -4.87 -7.33 -22.68
N GLU A 478 -4.02 -8.29 -22.35
CA GLU A 478 -4.41 -9.65 -21.96
C GLU A 478 -4.67 -9.71 -20.45
N THR A 479 -3.72 -9.21 -19.66
CA THR A 479 -3.72 -9.27 -18.20
C THR A 479 -4.42 -8.08 -17.55
N ARG A 480 -4.35 -6.88 -18.15
CA ARG A 480 -5.11 -5.67 -17.73
C ARG A 480 -4.91 -5.25 -16.28
N ILE A 481 -3.83 -5.69 -15.64
CA ILE A 481 -3.56 -5.37 -14.23
C ILE A 481 -3.22 -3.88 -14.11
N VAL A 482 -4.01 -3.14 -13.32
CA VAL A 482 -3.84 -1.69 -13.16
C VAL A 482 -2.84 -1.36 -12.05
N ASN A 483 -2.87 -2.06 -10.92
CA ASN A 483 -2.00 -1.78 -9.76
C ASN A 483 -0.62 -2.43 -9.87
N PHE A 484 -0.06 -2.52 -11.08
CA PHE A 484 1.08 -3.40 -11.37
C PHE A 484 2.36 -3.06 -10.63
N THR A 485 2.56 -1.81 -10.21
CA THR A 485 3.81 -1.38 -9.59
C THR A 485 4.02 -1.94 -8.18
N LEU A 486 2.94 -2.23 -7.45
CA LEU A 486 3.00 -2.87 -6.12
C LEU A 486 2.70 -4.37 -6.18
N GLN A 487 2.27 -4.89 -7.33
CA GLN A 487 1.92 -6.30 -7.52
C GLN A 487 3.13 -7.22 -7.72
N ILE A 488 4.33 -6.68 -7.87
CA ILE A 488 5.58 -7.42 -7.76
C ILE A 488 5.78 -7.95 -6.33
N PRO A 489 6.18 -9.22 -6.12
CA PRO A 489 6.15 -9.86 -4.81
C PRO A 489 6.89 -9.11 -3.69
N GLN A 490 7.99 -8.42 -4.01
CA GLN A 490 8.80 -7.69 -3.04
C GLN A 490 8.16 -6.36 -2.59
N ALA A 491 7.26 -5.78 -3.39
CA ALA A 491 6.66 -4.47 -3.10
C ALA A 491 5.30 -4.56 -2.39
N ARG A 492 4.65 -5.74 -2.36
CA ARG A 492 3.35 -5.94 -1.69
C ARG A 492 3.39 -5.72 -0.18
N ARG A 493 4.60 -5.79 0.39
CA ARG A 493 4.84 -5.53 1.81
C ARG A 493 6.00 -4.58 1.95
N TRP A 494 5.82 -3.59 2.82
CA TRP A 494 6.88 -2.70 3.21
C TRP A 494 6.90 -2.62 4.73
N GLN A 495 8.05 -2.93 5.32
CA GLN A 495 8.18 -3.18 6.75
C GLN A 495 7.16 -4.24 7.22
N SER A 496 6.38 -3.96 8.26
CA SER A 496 5.31 -4.83 8.77
C SER A 496 3.95 -4.61 8.11
N HIS A 497 3.87 -3.74 7.10
CA HIS A 497 2.60 -3.36 6.45
C HIS A 497 2.40 -4.13 5.15
N GLU A 498 1.18 -4.60 4.94
CA GLU A 498 0.70 -4.97 3.61
C GLU A 498 0.18 -3.71 2.93
N VAL A 499 0.72 -3.45 1.74
CA VAL A 499 0.49 -2.22 0.97
C VAL A 499 -0.14 -2.50 -0.40
N SER A 500 -0.35 -3.78 -0.73
CA SER A 500 -1.03 -4.24 -1.94
C SER A 500 -1.55 -5.65 -1.74
N GLY A 501 -2.75 -5.94 -2.26
CA GLY A 501 -3.43 -7.23 -2.07
C GLY A 501 -2.78 -8.38 -2.85
N GLU A 502 -3.11 -9.63 -2.49
CA GLU A 502 -2.61 -10.81 -3.21
C GLU A 502 -3.13 -10.91 -4.65
N VAL A 503 -4.37 -10.49 -4.87
CA VAL A 503 -5.05 -10.50 -6.16
C VAL A 503 -5.00 -9.09 -6.74
N PRO A 504 -4.43 -8.91 -7.94
CA PRO A 504 -4.37 -7.60 -8.58
C PRO A 504 -5.76 -7.16 -9.05
N GLN A 505 -5.92 -5.85 -9.22
CA GLN A 505 -7.11 -5.27 -9.82
C GLN A 505 -6.95 -5.16 -11.33
N HIS A 506 -8.02 -5.47 -12.07
CA HIS A 506 -8.03 -5.47 -13.53
C HIS A 506 -8.85 -4.31 -14.10
N GLY A 507 -8.35 -3.69 -15.18
CA GLY A 507 -9.09 -2.71 -15.97
C GLY A 507 -9.99 -3.37 -17.01
N ILE A 508 -11.02 -2.65 -17.46
CA ILE A 508 -11.95 -3.09 -18.52
C ILE A 508 -11.50 -2.49 -19.85
N ARG A 509 -11.46 -3.31 -20.91
CA ARG A 509 -11.11 -2.85 -22.26
C ARG A 509 -12.37 -2.57 -23.07
N LEU A 510 -12.52 -1.37 -23.62
CA LEU A 510 -13.68 -0.95 -24.40
C LEU A 510 -13.24 -0.51 -25.81
N GLU A 511 -13.63 -1.28 -26.83
CA GLU A 511 -13.10 -1.15 -28.18
C GLU A 511 -14.20 -1.01 -29.23
N ASN A 512 -13.94 -0.15 -30.22
CA ASN A 512 -14.76 -0.07 -31.42
C ASN A 512 -14.26 -1.14 -32.38
N LYS A 513 -15.04 -2.21 -32.55
CA LYS A 513 -14.63 -3.36 -33.34
C LYS A 513 -15.76 -3.77 -34.25
N ARG A 514 -15.44 -3.96 -35.53
CA ARG A 514 -16.38 -4.54 -36.49
C ARG A 514 -16.69 -5.98 -36.10
N LEU A 515 -17.96 -6.26 -35.88
CA LEU A 515 -18.44 -7.60 -35.52
C LEU A 515 -18.95 -8.31 -36.78
N PRO A 516 -18.93 -9.65 -36.83
CA PRO A 516 -19.55 -10.39 -37.92
C PRO A 516 -21.03 -10.03 -38.07
N ASP A 517 -21.56 -9.93 -39.29
CA ASP A 517 -22.96 -9.50 -39.55
C ASP A 517 -24.03 -10.35 -38.84
N ARG A 518 -23.67 -11.57 -38.40
CA ARG A 518 -24.54 -12.48 -37.65
C ARG A 518 -24.56 -12.23 -36.14
N TRP A 519 -23.70 -11.35 -35.64
CA TRP A 519 -23.59 -11.02 -34.22
C TRP A 519 -24.37 -9.75 -33.90
N PRO A 520 -24.82 -9.55 -32.65
CA PRO A 520 -25.32 -8.26 -32.21
C PRO A 520 -24.27 -7.16 -32.45
N ALA A 521 -24.72 -5.91 -32.51
CA ALA A 521 -23.85 -4.74 -32.69
C ALA A 521 -22.88 -4.50 -31.51
N PHE A 522 -22.92 -5.33 -30.48
CA PHE A 522 -22.12 -5.24 -29.28
C PHE A 522 -22.00 -6.62 -28.61
N ILE A 523 -20.93 -6.82 -27.84
CA ILE A 523 -20.69 -8.03 -27.05
C ILE A 523 -19.73 -7.72 -25.89
N THR A 524 -20.06 -8.20 -24.69
CA THR A 524 -19.13 -8.28 -23.56
C THR A 524 -18.48 -9.66 -23.57
N CYS A 525 -17.16 -9.69 -23.69
CA CYS A 525 -16.40 -10.91 -23.88
C CYS A 525 -15.69 -11.35 -22.59
N SER A 526 -15.81 -12.63 -22.27
CA SER A 526 -15.10 -13.27 -21.16
C SER A 526 -13.72 -13.81 -21.54
N ASP A 527 -13.49 -14.02 -22.84
CA ASP A 527 -12.27 -14.57 -23.41
C ASP A 527 -11.96 -13.91 -24.79
N PRO A 528 -10.75 -14.09 -25.36
CA PRO A 528 -10.35 -13.47 -26.63
C PRO A 528 -11.16 -13.88 -27.87
N THR A 529 -11.88 -15.00 -27.81
CA THR A 529 -12.74 -15.54 -28.88
C THR A 529 -14.20 -15.12 -28.74
N CYS A 530 -14.61 -14.67 -27.55
CA CYS A 530 -15.99 -14.31 -27.21
C CYS A 530 -17.00 -15.40 -27.57
N MET A 531 -16.64 -16.67 -27.35
CA MET A 531 -17.56 -17.78 -27.65
C MET A 531 -18.40 -18.19 -26.43
N ASP A 532 -17.95 -17.87 -25.20
CA ASP A 532 -18.68 -18.12 -23.95
C ASP A 532 -19.32 -16.82 -23.41
N ASP A 533 -20.48 -16.49 -24.00
CA ASP A 533 -21.28 -15.24 -23.85
C ASP A 533 -21.98 -15.03 -22.50
N THR A 534 -21.62 -15.77 -21.44
CA THR A 534 -22.38 -15.77 -20.18
C THR A 534 -21.64 -15.20 -18.98
N SER A 535 -20.34 -14.93 -19.07
CA SER A 535 -19.61 -14.44 -17.89
C SER A 535 -19.81 -12.94 -17.70
N ILE A 536 -20.23 -12.54 -16.51
CA ILE A 536 -20.33 -11.14 -16.08
C ILE A 536 -19.49 -10.93 -14.84
N GLY A 537 -18.68 -9.87 -14.82
CA GLY A 537 -17.87 -9.44 -13.67
C GLY A 537 -17.08 -10.52 -12.91
N PRO A 538 -16.29 -10.13 -11.91
CA PRO A 538 -15.64 -8.82 -11.77
C PRO A 538 -14.76 -8.48 -13.01
N PRO A 539 -14.13 -7.29 -13.10
CA PRO A 539 -13.28 -6.90 -14.22
C PRO A 539 -12.26 -7.96 -14.69
N ALA A 540 -11.67 -8.77 -13.79
CA ALA A 540 -10.78 -9.86 -14.16
C ALA A 540 -11.42 -10.91 -15.09
N LYS A 541 -12.75 -11.05 -15.08
CA LYS A 541 -13.51 -11.97 -15.96
C LYS A 541 -13.93 -11.36 -17.28
N THR A 542 -13.81 -10.04 -17.43
CA THR A 542 -14.27 -9.34 -18.62
C THR A 542 -13.09 -9.03 -19.54
N TYR A 543 -12.74 -9.92 -20.46
CA TYR A 543 -11.61 -9.72 -21.36
C TYR A 543 -11.67 -8.39 -22.14
N ALA A 544 -12.81 -8.11 -22.77
CA ALA A 544 -13.06 -6.86 -23.50
C ALA A 544 -14.56 -6.64 -23.75
N ILE A 545 -14.94 -5.40 -24.02
CA ILE A 545 -16.24 -5.01 -24.56
C ILE A 545 -16.00 -4.53 -25.98
N TRP A 546 -16.71 -5.14 -26.93
CA TRP A 546 -16.64 -4.77 -28.35
C TRP A 546 -17.97 -4.19 -28.80
N ILE A 547 -17.91 -3.01 -29.41
CA ILE A 547 -19.08 -2.33 -29.95
C ILE A 547 -18.80 -1.99 -31.42
N ASP A 548 -19.71 -2.40 -32.31
CA ASP A 548 -19.63 -2.09 -33.74
C ASP A 548 -20.43 -0.82 -34.05
N LYS A 549 -19.75 0.34 -34.04
CA LYS A 549 -20.41 1.62 -34.35
C LYS A 549 -21.06 1.64 -35.73
N THR A 550 -20.53 0.89 -36.69
CA THR A 550 -21.02 0.94 -38.08
C THR A 550 -22.43 0.38 -38.20
N GLN A 551 -22.78 -0.58 -37.35
CA GLN A 551 -24.12 -1.13 -37.29
C GLN A 551 -25.14 -0.12 -36.75
N PHE A 552 -24.76 0.72 -35.78
CA PHE A 552 -25.65 1.79 -35.25
C PHE A 552 -25.89 2.94 -36.25
N ILE A 553 -24.90 3.25 -37.10
CA ILE A 553 -25.06 4.24 -38.18
C ILE A 553 -26.08 3.75 -39.21
N SER A 554 -26.08 2.44 -39.49
CA SER A 554 -26.96 1.85 -40.52
C SER A 554 -28.42 1.77 -40.12
N THR A 555 -28.74 1.79 -38.82
CA THR A 555 -30.12 1.61 -38.29
C THR A 555 -30.89 2.91 -38.13
N GLY A 556 -30.30 4.07 -38.44
CA GLY A 556 -30.98 5.37 -38.35
C GLY A 556 -31.30 5.84 -36.92
N SER A 557 -30.78 5.16 -35.91
CA SER A 557 -30.90 5.56 -34.51
C SER A 557 -30.22 6.91 -34.25
N ALA A 558 -30.64 7.64 -33.21
CA ALA A 558 -29.88 8.78 -32.69
C ALA A 558 -28.54 8.26 -32.16
N LEU A 559 -27.53 8.17 -33.04
CA LEU A 559 -26.26 7.45 -32.86
C LEU A 559 -25.63 7.66 -31.48
N ALA A 560 -25.57 8.91 -31.00
CA ALA A 560 -25.01 9.25 -29.70
C ALA A 560 -25.77 8.60 -28.53
N ARG A 561 -27.11 8.56 -28.58
CA ARG A 561 -27.95 7.94 -27.56
C ARG A 561 -27.78 6.42 -27.54
N ALA A 562 -27.73 5.80 -28.72
CA ALA A 562 -27.54 4.36 -28.85
C ALA A 562 -26.16 3.92 -28.31
N ILE A 563 -25.10 4.64 -28.69
CA ILE A 563 -23.75 4.41 -28.14
C ILE A 563 -23.74 4.60 -26.62
N ALA A 564 -24.32 5.69 -26.12
CA ALA A 564 -24.37 5.97 -24.69
C ALA A 564 -25.03 4.84 -23.90
N HIS A 565 -26.16 4.33 -24.40
CA HIS A 565 -26.89 3.23 -23.78
C HIS A 565 -26.06 1.95 -23.81
N THR A 566 -25.57 1.55 -24.98
CA THR A 566 -24.82 0.29 -25.14
C THR A 566 -23.55 0.29 -24.31
N VAL A 567 -22.75 1.36 -24.32
CA VAL A 567 -21.55 1.46 -23.48
C VAL A 567 -21.90 1.31 -22.00
N THR A 568 -22.92 2.03 -21.53
CA THR A 568 -23.36 1.96 -20.13
C THR A 568 -23.87 0.57 -19.75
N HIS A 569 -24.59 -0.09 -20.66
CA HIS A 569 -25.13 -1.45 -20.49
C HIS A 569 -24.01 -2.50 -20.39
N GLU A 570 -23.09 -2.50 -21.34
CA GLU A 570 -21.98 -3.47 -21.38
C GLU A 570 -21.00 -3.26 -20.22
N LEU A 571 -20.71 -2.00 -19.84
CA LEU A 571 -19.93 -1.72 -18.63
C LEU A 571 -20.63 -2.22 -17.38
N GLY A 572 -21.97 -2.22 -17.35
CA GLY A 572 -22.75 -2.84 -16.28
C GLY A 572 -22.45 -4.33 -16.13
N HIS A 573 -22.44 -5.07 -17.23
CA HIS A 573 -22.06 -6.49 -17.24
C HIS A 573 -20.61 -6.71 -16.80
N ALA A 574 -19.70 -5.83 -17.22
CA ALA A 574 -18.30 -5.93 -16.86
C ALA A 574 -18.03 -5.82 -15.35
N VAL A 575 -18.94 -5.16 -14.61
CA VAL A 575 -18.93 -5.07 -13.14
C VAL A 575 -19.99 -5.98 -12.49
N GLY A 576 -20.35 -7.06 -13.16
CA GLY A 576 -21.16 -8.13 -12.56
C GLY A 576 -22.66 -7.83 -12.44
N ILE A 577 -23.17 -6.77 -13.09
CA ILE A 577 -24.60 -6.47 -13.08
C ILE A 577 -25.30 -7.32 -14.16
N PRO A 578 -26.17 -8.26 -13.78
CA PRO A 578 -27.01 -9.01 -14.70
C PRO A 578 -28.22 -8.19 -15.16
N HIS A 579 -28.98 -8.68 -16.15
CA HIS A 579 -30.30 -8.14 -16.45
C HIS A 579 -31.30 -8.39 -15.29
N HIS A 580 -32.44 -7.70 -15.30
CA HIS A 580 -33.37 -7.65 -14.16
C HIS A 580 -33.89 -9.00 -13.65
N ASN A 581 -34.07 -10.01 -14.50
CA ASN A 581 -34.56 -11.34 -14.10
C ASN A 581 -33.53 -12.47 -14.26
N ASP A 582 -32.31 -12.17 -14.65
CA ASP A 582 -31.28 -13.19 -14.67
C ASP A 582 -30.92 -13.65 -13.26
N THR A 583 -30.29 -14.80 -13.12
CA THR A 583 -29.60 -15.12 -11.87
C THR A 583 -28.13 -15.28 -12.18
N VAL A 584 -27.28 -15.03 -11.19
CA VAL A 584 -25.83 -15.18 -11.34
C VAL A 584 -25.44 -16.36 -10.48
N ALA A 585 -24.91 -17.40 -11.10
CA ALA A 585 -24.30 -18.52 -10.39
C ALA A 585 -22.85 -18.61 -10.85
N GLN A 586 -21.90 -18.47 -9.92
CA GLN A 586 -20.46 -18.55 -10.21
C GLN A 586 -19.97 -17.59 -11.31
N TRP A 587 -20.52 -16.37 -11.36
CA TRP A 587 -20.22 -15.35 -12.39
C TRP A 587 -20.76 -15.65 -13.79
N GLU A 588 -21.49 -16.76 -13.94
CA GLU A 588 -22.23 -17.06 -15.16
C GLU A 588 -23.68 -16.58 -14.99
N ILE A 589 -24.17 -15.85 -15.98
CA ILE A 589 -25.60 -15.60 -16.15
C ILE A 589 -26.26 -16.96 -16.32
N GLN A 590 -27.06 -17.35 -15.33
CA GLN A 590 -28.09 -18.36 -15.48
C GLN A 590 -29.29 -17.62 -16.05
N PRO A 591 -29.64 -17.82 -17.33
CA PRO A 591 -30.70 -17.05 -17.95
C PRO A 591 -31.99 -17.34 -17.20
N GLY A 592 -32.46 -16.34 -16.46
CA GLY A 592 -33.82 -16.33 -15.98
C GLY A 592 -34.67 -15.83 -17.13
N ARG A 593 -34.76 -16.61 -18.22
CA ARG A 593 -35.65 -16.27 -19.33
C ARG A 593 -37.08 -16.52 -18.88
N ARG A 594 -37.65 -15.60 -18.11
CA ARG A 594 -39.11 -15.41 -18.08
C ARG A 594 -39.55 -14.72 -19.36
N ASP A 595 -38.74 -13.81 -19.90
CA ASP A 595 -39.07 -13.17 -21.17
C ASP A 595 -38.89 -14.14 -22.33
N ILE A 596 -39.96 -14.27 -23.12
CA ILE A 596 -40.03 -15.23 -24.23
C ILE A 596 -39.40 -14.56 -25.45
N THR A 597 -38.24 -15.05 -25.84
CA THR A 597 -37.50 -14.61 -27.04
C THR A 597 -37.76 -15.50 -28.27
N GLY A 598 -38.83 -16.32 -28.22
CA GLY A 598 -39.27 -17.22 -29.28
C GLY A 598 -40.76 -17.10 -29.53
N GLY A 599 -41.25 -17.63 -30.67
CA GLY A 599 -42.62 -17.44 -31.16
C GLY A 599 -43.69 -17.67 -30.09
N LEU A 600 -44.28 -16.57 -29.62
CA LEU A 600 -45.48 -16.57 -28.79
C LEU A 600 -46.69 -16.82 -29.70
N VAL A 601 -47.45 -17.88 -29.43
CA VAL A 601 -48.78 -18.07 -30.03
C VAL A 601 -49.81 -17.68 -28.98
N ILE A 602 -50.42 -16.51 -29.16
CA ILE A 602 -51.59 -16.10 -28.38
C ILE A 602 -52.77 -16.88 -28.97
N ALA A 603 -53.30 -17.85 -28.21
CA ALA A 603 -54.49 -18.60 -28.62
C ALA A 603 -55.70 -18.12 -27.83
N PRO A 604 -56.69 -17.53 -28.51
CA PRO A 604 -58.03 -17.39 -27.96
C PRO A 604 -58.87 -18.48 -28.57
N GLY A 605 -59.21 -19.46 -27.72
CA GLY A 605 -60.29 -20.42 -27.94
C GLY A 605 -60.40 -21.06 -29.32
N GLY A 606 -59.81 -22.25 -29.47
CA GLY A 606 -60.25 -23.26 -30.44
C GLY A 606 -59.74 -23.11 -31.87
N ASP A 607 -58.80 -23.98 -32.24
CA ASP A 607 -58.40 -24.38 -33.60
C ASP A 607 -57.96 -23.28 -34.58
N CYS A 608 -56.63 -23.18 -34.75
CA CYS A 608 -55.93 -22.34 -35.73
C CYS A 608 -56.13 -22.84 -37.18
N ILE A 609 -57.32 -22.63 -37.75
CA ILE A 609 -57.57 -22.74 -39.19
C ILE A 609 -58.33 -21.48 -39.61
N ASP A 610 -57.72 -20.68 -40.49
CA ASP A 610 -58.39 -19.59 -41.19
C ASP A 610 -59.54 -20.17 -42.04
N PRO A 611 -60.81 -19.85 -41.76
CA PRO A 611 -61.94 -20.42 -42.47
C PRO A 611 -62.16 -19.84 -43.88
N GLU A 612 -61.49 -18.74 -44.27
CA GLU A 612 -61.61 -18.15 -45.61
C GLU A 612 -60.59 -18.70 -46.62
N PHE A 613 -59.41 -19.13 -46.18
CA PHE A 613 -58.34 -19.61 -47.06
C PHE A 613 -58.07 -21.10 -46.84
N GLY A 614 -58.90 -21.94 -47.46
CA GLY A 614 -58.86 -23.41 -47.42
C GLY A 614 -57.60 -24.10 -47.98
N THR A 615 -56.44 -23.43 -48.01
CA THR A 615 -55.14 -24.06 -48.25
C THR A 615 -54.07 -23.36 -47.40
N ALA A 616 -53.40 -24.14 -46.56
CA ALA A 616 -52.27 -23.72 -45.73
C ALA A 616 -51.20 -23.02 -46.57
N ASN A 617 -51.11 -21.69 -46.45
CA ASN A 617 -49.85 -21.01 -46.69
C ASN A 617 -48.99 -21.26 -45.44
N PRO A 618 -47.88 -22.01 -45.50
CA PRO A 618 -47.16 -22.52 -44.33
C PRO A 618 -46.43 -21.43 -43.50
N LYS A 619 -46.78 -20.15 -43.68
CA LYS A 619 -46.15 -19.02 -42.99
C LYS A 619 -47.10 -18.05 -42.27
N VAL A 620 -48.43 -18.23 -42.30
CA VAL A 620 -49.37 -17.36 -41.56
C VAL A 620 -50.64 -18.13 -41.16
N VAL A 621 -51.15 -17.96 -39.94
CA VAL A 621 -52.52 -18.32 -39.51
C VAL A 621 -53.11 -17.11 -38.76
N GLY A 622 -54.39 -17.10 -38.37
CA GLY A 622 -54.84 -16.12 -37.37
C GLY A 622 -56.26 -16.14 -36.83
N MET A 623 -56.60 -15.10 -36.05
CA MET A 623 -57.92 -14.78 -35.44
C MET A 623 -58.46 -13.41 -35.85
N TYR A 624 -59.70 -12.92 -35.55
CA TYR A 624 -60.32 -11.56 -35.80
C TYR A 624 -61.02 -10.88 -34.54
N LEU A 625 -61.17 -9.52 -34.44
CA LEU A 625 -61.66 -8.58 -33.38
C LEU A 625 -62.62 -7.55 -34.03
N ASN A 626 -63.88 -7.48 -33.60
CA ASN A 626 -64.98 -6.77 -34.31
C ASN A 626 -65.12 -7.18 -35.80
N GLU A 627 -65.00 -8.47 -36.11
CA GLU A 627 -64.85 -9.00 -37.48
C GLU A 627 -63.48 -8.71 -38.15
N THR A 628 -62.39 -8.37 -37.40
CA THR A 628 -61.01 -7.97 -37.91
C THR A 628 -59.76 -8.76 -37.38
N PHE A 629 -58.85 -9.39 -38.16
CA PHE A 629 -57.93 -10.48 -37.74
C PHE A 629 -56.97 -10.07 -36.57
N VAL A 630 -57.05 -10.62 -35.35
CA VAL A 630 -56.04 -10.73 -34.27
C VAL A 630 -55.03 -11.93 -34.25
N GLY A 631 -54.93 -12.78 -35.27
CA GLY A 631 -53.64 -13.44 -35.63
C GLY A 631 -53.23 -14.84 -35.11
N CYS A 632 -52.19 -15.39 -35.78
CA CYS A 632 -51.31 -16.50 -35.38
C CYS A 632 -49.92 -16.26 -36.00
N HIS A 633 -48.91 -16.72 -35.26
CA HIS A 633 -47.48 -16.65 -35.54
C HIS A 633 -46.91 -15.25 -35.79
N ILE A 634 -46.17 -14.73 -34.81
CA ILE A 634 -45.10 -13.75 -35.06
C ILE A 634 -43.97 -14.05 -34.06
N SER A 635 -42.72 -13.88 -34.49
CA SER A 635 -41.55 -13.90 -33.61
C SER A 635 -41.61 -12.67 -32.70
N CYS A 636 -42.42 -12.75 -31.64
CA CYS A 636 -42.68 -11.65 -30.72
C CYS A 636 -41.79 -11.74 -29.49
N VAL A 637 -41.43 -10.58 -28.96
CA VAL A 637 -40.84 -10.47 -27.64
C VAL A 637 -41.96 -10.14 -26.65
N LEU A 638 -42.25 -11.06 -25.73
CA LEU A 638 -43.20 -10.83 -24.64
C LEU A 638 -42.48 -10.32 -23.39
N VAL A 639 -42.88 -9.14 -22.93
CA VAL A 639 -42.45 -8.54 -21.66
C VAL A 639 -43.34 -9.08 -20.55
N LEU A 640 -42.77 -9.93 -19.67
CA LEU A 640 -43.49 -10.43 -18.51
C LEU A 640 -43.22 -9.60 -17.25
N GLN A 641 -44.12 -9.70 -16.27
CA GLN A 641 -43.83 -9.24 -14.92
C GLN A 641 -42.66 -10.01 -14.30
N ASP A 642 -41.80 -9.28 -13.60
CA ASP A 642 -40.51 -9.78 -13.12
C ASP A 642 -39.63 -10.33 -14.25
N GLY A 643 -39.79 -9.85 -15.48
CA GLY A 643 -38.97 -10.21 -16.65
C GLY A 643 -37.65 -9.45 -16.74
N GLN A 644 -36.80 -9.79 -17.70
CA GLN A 644 -35.57 -9.03 -18.01
C GLN A 644 -35.88 -7.61 -18.54
N ARG A 645 -37.11 -7.41 -19.07
CA ARG A 645 -37.66 -6.15 -19.59
C ARG A 645 -38.52 -5.38 -18.59
N SER A 646 -38.75 -5.92 -17.39
CA SER A 646 -39.42 -5.23 -16.27
C SER A 646 -38.51 -4.15 -15.65
N GLY A 647 -38.97 -3.37 -14.67
CA GLY A 647 -38.15 -2.41 -13.92
C GLY A 647 -38.31 -0.93 -14.32
N GLU A 648 -37.40 -0.07 -13.85
CA GLU A 648 -37.43 1.36 -14.15
C GLU A 648 -37.18 1.62 -15.64
N ALA A 649 -37.96 2.51 -16.27
CA ALA A 649 -37.88 2.72 -17.70
C ALA A 649 -36.54 3.31 -18.15
N GLU A 650 -35.96 4.16 -17.30
CA GLU A 650 -34.69 4.83 -17.56
C GLU A 650 -33.47 3.94 -17.26
N CYS A 651 -33.65 2.70 -16.82
CA CYS A 651 -32.57 1.84 -16.38
C CYS A 651 -31.77 1.27 -17.57
N PRO A 652 -30.44 1.49 -17.64
CA PRO A 652 -29.63 0.98 -18.76
C PRO A 652 -29.64 -0.54 -18.89
N MET A 653 -29.90 -1.28 -17.81
CA MET A 653 -29.93 -2.75 -17.82
C MET A 653 -31.28 -3.33 -18.26
N ARG A 654 -32.28 -2.49 -18.55
CA ARG A 654 -33.57 -2.91 -19.11
C ARG A 654 -33.42 -3.08 -20.61
N TYR A 655 -33.84 -4.23 -21.15
CA TYR A 655 -33.94 -4.36 -22.60
C TYR A 655 -35.08 -3.48 -23.16
N SER A 656 -34.80 -2.75 -24.24
CA SER A 656 -35.71 -1.76 -24.87
C SER A 656 -36.45 -2.29 -26.10
N TYR A 657 -36.71 -3.60 -26.16
CA TYR A 657 -37.44 -4.19 -27.29
C TYR A 657 -38.66 -4.96 -26.79
N GLY A 658 -39.82 -4.78 -27.37
CA GLY A 658 -41.01 -5.52 -26.99
C GLY A 658 -41.95 -5.62 -28.16
N THR A 659 -42.78 -6.64 -28.20
CA THR A 659 -43.91 -6.66 -29.14
C THR A 659 -45.22 -6.73 -28.37
N PHE A 660 -45.20 -7.38 -27.21
CA PHE A 660 -46.33 -7.46 -26.30
C PHE A 660 -45.87 -7.34 -24.86
N HIS A 661 -46.74 -6.88 -23.98
CA HIS A 661 -46.52 -6.93 -22.54
C HIS A 661 -47.72 -7.55 -21.80
N GLU A 662 -47.43 -8.17 -20.65
CA GLU A 662 -48.43 -8.73 -19.76
C GLU A 662 -49.31 -7.64 -19.11
N ALA A 663 -50.64 -7.78 -19.25
CA ALA A 663 -51.59 -6.85 -18.65
C ALA A 663 -51.51 -6.89 -17.10
N PRO A 664 -51.65 -5.75 -16.40
CA PRO A 664 -51.70 -5.73 -14.93
C PRO A 664 -52.78 -6.67 -14.37
N GLY A 665 -52.39 -7.53 -13.42
CA GLY A 665 -53.27 -8.53 -12.82
C GLY A 665 -53.66 -9.69 -13.76
N SER A 666 -52.99 -9.86 -14.90
CA SER A 666 -53.07 -11.09 -15.69
C SER A 666 -52.41 -12.24 -14.93
N GLU A 667 -53.03 -13.43 -14.94
CA GLU A 667 -52.39 -14.67 -14.50
C GLU A 667 -51.72 -15.33 -15.70
N THR A 668 -50.58 -14.80 -16.16
CA THR A 668 -49.86 -15.40 -17.29
C THR A 668 -49.23 -16.72 -16.87
N ARG A 669 -49.56 -17.81 -17.58
CA ARG A 669 -49.05 -19.15 -17.30
C ARG A 669 -48.53 -19.83 -18.55
N ARG A 670 -47.41 -20.55 -18.40
CA ARG A 670 -46.88 -21.47 -19.40
C ARG A 670 -47.79 -22.69 -19.48
N ILE A 671 -48.18 -23.10 -20.69
CA ILE A 671 -49.05 -24.26 -20.91
C ILE A 671 -48.20 -25.51 -21.19
N GLU A 672 -47.42 -25.51 -22.29
CA GLU A 672 -46.62 -26.65 -22.72
C GLU A 672 -45.52 -26.27 -23.72
N ASP A 673 -44.59 -27.21 -23.96
CA ASP A 673 -43.57 -27.10 -24.99
C ASP A 673 -44.01 -27.85 -26.25
N VAL A 674 -44.11 -27.16 -27.38
CA VAL A 674 -44.43 -27.81 -28.66
C VAL A 674 -43.17 -27.89 -29.51
N MET A 675 -42.86 -29.12 -29.95
CA MET A 675 -41.79 -29.37 -30.90
C MET A 675 -42.32 -29.11 -32.31
N SER A 676 -41.85 -28.06 -32.96
CA SER A 676 -42.14 -27.82 -34.37
C SER A 676 -41.08 -28.48 -35.21
N ASN A 677 -41.49 -29.50 -35.97
CA ASN A 677 -40.70 -30.00 -37.09
C ASN A 677 -40.72 -28.93 -38.17
N ARG A 678 -39.56 -28.33 -38.46
CA ARG A 678 -39.39 -27.29 -39.49
C ARG A 678 -39.61 -27.92 -40.88
N ALA A 679 -40.86 -28.16 -41.26
CA ALA A 679 -41.20 -29.01 -42.39
C ALA A 679 -41.16 -28.31 -43.76
N SER A 680 -40.86 -27.01 -43.85
CA SER A 680 -41.16 -26.22 -45.07
C SER A 680 -39.99 -25.60 -45.83
N THR A 681 -38.72 -25.75 -45.41
CA THR A 681 -37.59 -25.10 -46.12
C THR A 681 -36.46 -26.03 -46.58
N GLY A 682 -36.61 -27.36 -46.49
CA GLY A 682 -35.58 -28.30 -46.96
C GLY A 682 -34.27 -28.29 -46.15
N ASP A 683 -34.25 -27.58 -45.04
CA ASP A 683 -33.09 -27.44 -44.16
C ASP A 683 -33.23 -28.45 -43.02
N SER A 684 -32.38 -29.47 -42.99
CA SER A 684 -32.44 -30.62 -42.07
C SER A 684 -31.98 -30.29 -40.64
N GLY A 685 -32.27 -29.08 -40.17
CA GLY A 685 -31.96 -28.66 -38.81
C GLY A 685 -32.82 -29.40 -37.79
N PRO A 686 -32.34 -29.53 -36.53
CA PRO A 686 -33.12 -30.12 -35.45
C PRO A 686 -34.44 -29.36 -35.22
N PRO A 687 -35.51 -30.05 -34.79
CA PRO A 687 -36.79 -29.42 -34.48
C PRO A 687 -36.63 -28.31 -33.44
N SER A 688 -37.26 -27.17 -33.69
CA SER A 688 -37.21 -26.03 -32.78
C SER A 688 -38.30 -26.17 -31.72
N LYS A 689 -37.92 -25.98 -30.46
CA LYS A 689 -38.81 -26.05 -29.30
C LYS A 689 -39.41 -24.65 -29.05
N PHE A 690 -40.73 -24.56 -28.99
CA PHE A 690 -41.46 -23.31 -28.72
C PHE A 690 -42.21 -23.40 -27.39
N GLU A 691 -42.18 -22.32 -26.62
CA GLU A 691 -42.89 -22.23 -25.34
C GLU A 691 -44.27 -21.57 -25.52
N PHE A 692 -45.33 -22.21 -25.03
CA PHE A 692 -46.70 -21.69 -25.13
C PHE A 692 -47.16 -21.03 -23.84
N TRP A 693 -47.83 -19.88 -23.97
CA TRP A 693 -48.27 -19.07 -22.85
C TRP A 693 -49.69 -18.55 -23.07
N THR A 694 -50.47 -18.45 -21.98
CA THR A 694 -51.82 -17.86 -22.00
C THR A 694 -51.92 -16.78 -20.93
N GLY A 695 -52.62 -15.71 -21.25
CA GLY A 695 -52.77 -14.50 -20.44
C GLY A 695 -53.44 -13.39 -21.23
N ARG A 696 -53.68 -12.25 -20.58
CA ARG A 696 -54.07 -11.01 -21.27
C ARG A 696 -52.80 -10.23 -21.60
N PHE A 697 -52.65 -9.87 -22.87
CA PHE A 697 -51.50 -9.14 -23.38
C PHE A 697 -51.97 -7.91 -24.16
N PHE A 698 -51.15 -6.87 -24.14
CA PHE A 698 -51.37 -5.67 -24.92
C PHE A 698 -50.21 -5.48 -25.90
N LEU A 699 -50.52 -4.88 -27.06
CA LEU A 699 -49.50 -4.52 -28.05
C LEU A 699 -48.53 -3.52 -27.43
N TYR A 700 -47.26 -3.69 -27.74
CA TYR A 700 -46.15 -2.86 -27.28
C TYR A 700 -45.78 -1.89 -28.41
N ASP A 701 -45.96 -0.60 -28.20
CA ASP A 701 -45.42 0.40 -29.12
C ASP A 701 -43.94 0.60 -28.79
N ASN A 702 -43.06 0.19 -29.71
CA ASN A 702 -41.62 0.32 -29.50
C ASN A 702 -41.15 1.77 -29.58
N ASP A 703 -41.93 2.67 -30.20
CA ASP A 703 -41.53 4.06 -30.39
C ASP A 703 -41.60 4.86 -29.07
N ASP A 704 -42.38 4.39 -28.09
CA ASP A 704 -42.54 5.01 -26.77
C ASP A 704 -41.55 4.48 -25.71
N ASP A 705 -40.87 3.35 -25.96
CA ASP A 705 -39.96 2.70 -25.02
C ASP A 705 -38.49 3.00 -25.32
N VAL A 706 -38.12 4.26 -25.12
CA VAL A 706 -36.75 4.70 -25.37
C VAL A 706 -35.76 4.04 -24.41
N SER A 707 -34.62 3.58 -24.94
CA SER A 707 -33.55 2.98 -24.13
C SER A 707 -33.12 3.93 -23.01
N GLY A 708 -33.06 3.39 -21.80
CA GLY A 708 -32.86 4.13 -20.56
C GLY A 708 -31.42 4.59 -20.36
N LEU A 709 -31.20 5.89 -20.15
CA LEU A 709 -29.89 6.47 -19.80
C LEU A 709 -29.86 7.02 -18.37
N GLY A 710 -30.78 6.55 -17.53
CA GLY A 710 -30.96 6.91 -16.13
C GLY A 710 -30.02 6.17 -15.20
N ARG A 711 -30.32 6.21 -13.90
CA ARG A 711 -29.57 5.46 -12.89
C ARG A 711 -29.80 3.96 -13.06
N LEU A 712 -28.83 3.16 -12.64
CA LEU A 712 -29.06 1.74 -12.40
C LEU A 712 -30.21 1.63 -11.40
N CYS A 713 -31.26 0.92 -11.80
CA CYS A 713 -32.55 0.84 -11.13
C CYS A 713 -32.39 0.83 -9.61
N GLN A 714 -32.78 1.91 -8.94
CA GLN A 714 -32.68 2.02 -7.47
C GLN A 714 -33.93 1.46 -6.78
N ARG A 715 -34.97 1.17 -7.56
CA ARG A 715 -36.22 0.57 -7.10
C ARG A 715 -36.55 -0.66 -7.93
N THR A 716 -37.19 -1.60 -7.27
CA THR A 716 -37.81 -2.79 -7.88
C THR A 716 -39.13 -2.45 -8.57
N THR A 717 -39.79 -1.36 -8.14
CA THR A 717 -41.01 -0.87 -8.75
C THR A 717 -40.69 -0.11 -10.03
N GLY A 718 -41.30 -0.48 -11.15
CA GLY A 718 -41.20 0.29 -12.38
C GLY A 718 -41.70 1.74 -12.20
N THR A 719 -41.21 2.66 -13.03
CA THR A 719 -41.56 4.08 -12.99
C THR A 719 -43.03 4.29 -13.40
N ASN A 720 -43.94 4.31 -12.40
CA ASN A 720 -45.34 4.74 -12.49
C ASN A 720 -46.26 4.00 -13.47
N LEU A 721 -46.17 2.66 -13.46
CA LEU A 721 -46.92 1.78 -14.34
C LEU A 721 -48.13 1.09 -13.65
N ASN A 722 -48.17 1.07 -12.31
CA ASN A 722 -49.28 0.46 -11.53
C ASN A 722 -50.36 1.44 -11.05
N ASP A 723 -50.44 2.65 -11.62
CA ASP A 723 -51.56 3.55 -11.36
C ASP A 723 -52.66 3.35 -12.41
N ALA A 724 -53.62 2.46 -12.10
CA ALA A 724 -54.79 2.17 -12.93
C ALA A 724 -55.61 3.42 -13.28
N SER A 725 -55.37 4.58 -12.63
CA SER A 725 -56.04 5.84 -12.95
C SER A 725 -55.53 6.55 -14.21
N ARG A 726 -54.45 6.05 -14.87
CA ARG A 726 -53.80 6.73 -16.01
C ARG A 726 -53.91 6.05 -17.39
N GLY A 727 -54.64 4.94 -17.53
CA GLY A 727 -54.98 4.33 -18.84
C GLY A 727 -53.93 3.39 -19.46
N ASP A 728 -54.15 2.97 -20.72
CA ASP A 728 -53.53 1.85 -21.46
C ASP A 728 -52.04 2.01 -21.86
N HIS A 729 -51.31 2.95 -21.27
CA HIS A 729 -49.93 3.29 -21.64
C HIS A 729 -48.89 2.72 -20.67
N ASN A 730 -49.10 1.49 -20.18
CA ASN A 730 -48.17 0.81 -19.26
C ASN A 730 -47.52 -0.41 -19.92
N HIS A 731 -46.18 -0.44 -20.04
CA HIS A 731 -45.50 -1.45 -20.84
C HIS A 731 -44.46 -2.33 -20.10
N ALA A 732 -44.17 -2.14 -18.79
CA ALA A 732 -43.17 -2.94 -18.05
C ALA A 732 -43.57 -3.30 -16.61
N GLY A 733 -43.33 -4.54 -16.19
CA GLY A 733 -43.63 -5.05 -14.85
C GLY A 733 -42.65 -4.57 -13.77
N ASN A 734 -42.90 -4.96 -12.50
CA ASN A 734 -41.93 -4.75 -11.42
C ASN A 734 -40.72 -5.68 -11.62
N ALA A 735 -39.51 -5.21 -11.31
CA ALA A 735 -38.33 -6.06 -11.24
C ALA A 735 -38.24 -6.73 -9.86
N LYS A 736 -37.62 -7.91 -9.77
CA LYS A 736 -37.42 -8.60 -8.48
C LYS A 736 -36.36 -7.98 -7.59
N ARG A 737 -35.41 -7.26 -8.18
CA ARG A 737 -34.22 -6.70 -7.53
C ARG A 737 -33.79 -5.41 -8.18
N THR A 738 -32.99 -4.63 -7.46
CA THR A 738 -32.32 -3.45 -8.01
C THR A 738 -31.05 -3.87 -8.76
N CYS A 739 -30.65 -3.10 -9.78
CA CYS A 739 -29.39 -3.37 -10.48
C CYS A 739 -28.18 -3.07 -9.60
N THR A 740 -28.28 -2.03 -8.77
CA THR A 740 -27.22 -1.57 -7.90
C THR A 740 -26.77 -2.64 -6.90
N GLU A 741 -27.69 -3.48 -6.42
CA GLU A 741 -27.40 -4.62 -5.54
C GLU A 741 -26.50 -5.71 -6.15
N ASN A 742 -26.07 -5.60 -7.42
CA ASN A 742 -25.24 -6.63 -8.07
C ASN A 742 -23.87 -6.09 -8.50
N VAL A 743 -23.52 -4.85 -8.17
CA VAL A 743 -22.21 -4.29 -8.51
C VAL A 743 -21.11 -5.10 -7.84
N VAL A 744 -20.19 -5.61 -8.65
CA VAL A 744 -19.00 -6.35 -8.22
C VAL A 744 -17.78 -5.87 -8.99
N VAL A 745 -16.83 -5.33 -8.24
CA VAL A 745 -15.57 -4.83 -8.77
C VAL A 745 -14.36 -5.59 -8.22
N ASN A 746 -14.48 -6.14 -7.00
CA ASN A 746 -13.39 -6.82 -6.32
C ASN A 746 -13.04 -8.18 -6.95
N ASP A 747 -11.86 -8.25 -7.57
CA ASP A 747 -11.32 -9.45 -8.20
C ASP A 747 -10.91 -10.55 -7.19
N SER A 748 -10.70 -10.21 -5.92
CA SER A 748 -10.28 -11.18 -4.89
C SER A 748 -11.33 -12.24 -4.56
N VAL A 749 -12.60 -12.00 -4.92
CA VAL A 749 -13.72 -12.90 -4.63
C VAL A 749 -13.90 -13.98 -5.69
N LEU A 750 -12.99 -14.05 -6.68
CA LEU A 750 -12.96 -15.16 -7.61
C LEU A 750 -12.75 -16.47 -6.84
N PRO A 751 -13.66 -17.47 -6.98
CA PRO A 751 -13.45 -18.76 -6.35
C PRO A 751 -12.11 -19.29 -6.84
N ARG A 752 -11.19 -19.58 -5.91
CA ARG A 752 -9.90 -20.21 -6.23
C ARG A 752 -10.19 -21.36 -7.18
N ARG A 753 -9.74 -21.26 -8.43
CA ARG A 753 -9.81 -22.39 -9.37
C ARG A 753 -9.21 -23.56 -8.63
N ARG A 754 -10.00 -24.61 -8.37
CA ARG A 754 -9.46 -25.81 -7.73
C ARG A 754 -8.28 -26.26 -8.62
N PRO A 755 -7.07 -26.43 -8.04
CA PRO A 755 -5.90 -26.80 -8.81
C PRO A 755 -6.08 -28.14 -9.53
#